data_AF-K3X446-F1
#
_entry.id   AF-K3X446-F1
#
_cell.length_a   1.000
_cell.length_b   1.000
_cell.length_c   1.000
_cell.angle_alpha   90.00
_cell.angle_beta   90.00
_cell.angle_gamma   90.00
#
_symmetry.space_group_name_H-M   'P 1'
#
loop_
_entity.id
_entity.type
_entity.pdbx_description
1 polymer ?
#
loop_
_entity_poly.entity_id
_entity_poly.type
_entity_poly.pdbx_seq_one_letter_code
_entity_poly.pdbx_strand_id
1 'polypeptide(L)'
;MSSQQQFVGPSSAMYYQFLPLVALFGGLVAVMMHRGRKDRVQQQQLQTPLLRDAEAGFTICPGCEFTNFTRFAHCSLCGQKLPVAAASTSNEDDAESNEATNNSENATSASTVATITTKKKNKFTPQQLRVRKRKEWMRKLDVEGNMFWYRGYVNDVESDESSSKSISPSSSSSSSSSAVSVAESQYPGYVVQFTGPTSPPDTAAAENTTTSEKPSESESPTVITDAFISMNLVAAAEANAAVFPTGTTTVQDATSERKKEIVEFAAKDFPTKYAHFVVSTSALIVPAEVEHIKLSVHREYMLEQSVSHVSCIDEKNMRSFMRIKFLDENGVDAGGVHREWFLLVNELLLDPVLGLFQLRSHADQTYYFNPNSAHDIGEDHLTYYFSSGRLVGRALLEGGIWGFHLALPLIKIILGIPVSFTDLESLDPALYRSLAWILENDGAEALGLDFSVTEQCGDETITIDLIPNGRNVSVTDANKVQFVERKFQYALFESVSSQLYMFLKGLYEVIPQDLLMIFDAEEFDYLLCGTQELNVDDWEAHTVASVNLQGTAVLKWFWEVVRDLPNEYRRRLLQFATGSSRVPLSGFAGLTSYDGRLSPFNLKGVSYYSTQYISSHACFNRLDLPLYRTKKELETVLRATLETELYGFTIA
;
A
#
# COMPACT_ATOMS: atom_id res chain seq x y z
N MET A 1 -35.96 -53.60 70.13
CA MET A 1 -34.94 -54.26 70.97
C MET A 1 -34.10 -55.14 70.07
N SER A 2 -32.80 -55.27 70.38
CA SER A 2 -31.85 -56.17 69.69
C SER A 2 -31.49 -55.81 68.24
N SER A 3 -30.26 -55.97 67.73
CA SER A 3 -28.91 -55.84 68.34
C SER A 3 -27.86 -55.97 67.22
N GLN A 4 -26.67 -55.38 67.44
CA GLN A 4 -25.40 -55.58 66.71
C GLN A 4 -25.26 -55.03 65.28
N GLN A 5 -24.28 -54.14 65.12
CA GLN A 5 -23.54 -53.89 63.89
C GLN A 5 -22.43 -54.94 63.72
N GLN A 6 -22.10 -55.33 62.49
CA GLN A 6 -20.71 -55.30 62.00
C GLN A 6 -20.61 -55.48 60.48
N PHE A 7 -19.51 -54.98 59.91
CA PHE A 7 -19.26 -54.86 58.47
C PHE A 7 -18.89 -56.19 57.79
N VAL A 8 -19.37 -56.40 56.56
CA VAL A 8 -18.77 -57.26 55.53
C VAL A 8 -18.83 -56.50 54.18
N GLY A 9 -17.82 -56.68 53.33
CA GLY A 9 -17.52 -55.80 52.18
C GLY A 9 -18.47 -55.87 50.97
N PRO A 10 -18.27 -54.98 49.97
CA PRO A 10 -19.18 -54.82 48.84
C PRO A 10 -19.00 -55.90 47.76
N SER A 11 -20.12 -56.30 47.16
CA SER A 11 -20.18 -57.10 45.94
C SER A 11 -20.54 -56.22 44.73
N SER A 12 -20.10 -56.66 43.55
CA SER A 12 -20.18 -56.00 42.25
C SER A 12 -21.56 -55.50 41.81
N ALA A 13 -21.61 -54.29 41.21
CA ALA A 13 -22.46 -53.98 40.06
C ALA A 13 -22.02 -52.68 39.34
N MET A 14 -22.28 -52.60 38.04
CA MET A 14 -22.13 -51.45 37.13
C MET A 14 -20.71 -50.92 36.85
N TYR A 15 -20.08 -51.45 35.80
CA TYR A 15 -19.31 -50.64 34.85
C TYR A 15 -19.65 -51.08 33.42
N TYR A 16 -20.29 -50.19 32.66
CA TYR A 16 -20.39 -50.28 31.20
C TYR A 16 -20.24 -48.87 30.62
N GLN A 17 -19.56 -48.78 29.47
CA GLN A 17 -19.47 -47.62 28.58
C GLN A 17 -18.71 -46.37 29.08
N PHE A 18 -17.39 -46.34 28.84
CA PHE A 18 -16.66 -45.09 28.53
C PHE A 18 -15.55 -45.32 27.47
N LEU A 19 -15.97 -45.35 26.21
CA LEU A 19 -15.18 -45.18 24.98
C LEU A 19 -16.25 -45.03 23.87
N PRO A 20 -16.41 -43.85 23.24
CA PRO A 20 -15.33 -43.17 22.51
C PRO A 20 -15.30 -41.63 22.64
N LEU A 21 -14.28 -41.07 23.28
CA LEU A 21 -14.01 -39.61 23.29
C LEU A 21 -12.57 -39.27 22.88
N VAL A 22 -11.61 -40.14 23.19
CA VAL A 22 -10.17 -39.95 22.88
C VAL A 22 -9.90 -39.92 21.37
N ALA A 23 -10.64 -40.69 20.56
CA ALA A 23 -10.44 -40.73 19.11
C ALA A 23 -10.88 -39.42 18.40
N LEU A 24 -11.93 -38.75 18.88
CA LEU A 24 -12.40 -37.48 18.33
C LEU A 24 -11.45 -36.33 18.68
N PHE A 25 -10.97 -36.27 19.92
CA PHE A 25 -9.96 -35.28 20.33
C PHE A 25 -8.61 -35.51 19.62
N GLY A 26 -8.15 -36.76 19.50
CA GLY A 26 -6.95 -37.10 18.74
C GLY A 26 -7.05 -36.69 17.27
N GLY A 27 -8.21 -36.92 16.64
CA GLY A 27 -8.50 -36.46 15.28
C GLY A 27 -8.50 -34.93 15.14
N LEU A 28 -9.12 -34.21 16.09
CA LEU A 28 -9.18 -32.74 16.05
C LEU A 28 -7.78 -32.11 16.21
N VAL A 29 -6.99 -32.60 17.17
CA VAL A 29 -5.61 -32.14 17.41
C VAL A 29 -4.71 -32.48 16.22
N ALA A 30 -4.84 -33.68 15.63
CA ALA A 30 -4.10 -34.04 14.42
C ALA A 30 -4.47 -33.14 13.21
N VAL A 31 -5.75 -32.80 13.03
CA VAL A 31 -6.20 -31.88 11.97
C VAL A 31 -5.69 -30.45 12.22
N MET A 32 -5.68 -29.97 13.47
CA MET A 32 -5.11 -28.66 13.82
C MET A 32 -3.58 -28.63 13.61
N MET A 33 -2.84 -29.63 14.11
CA MET A 33 -1.39 -29.73 13.87
C MET A 33 -1.03 -29.89 12.39
N HIS A 34 -1.86 -30.58 11.60
CA HIS A 34 -1.66 -30.70 10.15
C HIS A 34 -2.04 -29.42 9.38
N ARG A 35 -2.91 -28.56 9.94
CA ARG A 35 -3.25 -27.23 9.39
C ARG A 35 -2.17 -26.19 9.68
N GLY A 36 -1.74 -26.02 10.93
CA GLY A 36 -0.66 -25.08 11.25
C GLY A 36 0.68 -25.42 10.58
N ARG A 37 0.92 -26.71 10.29
CA ARG A 37 2.04 -27.13 9.44
C ARG A 37 1.88 -26.72 7.97
N LYS A 38 0.65 -26.64 7.43
CA LYS A 38 0.38 -26.13 6.07
C LYS A 38 0.51 -24.63 6.00
N ASP A 39 0.00 -23.90 6.98
CA ASP A 39 -0.06 -22.43 6.91
C ASP A 39 1.36 -21.82 7.13
N ARG A 40 2.22 -22.45 7.94
CA ARG A 40 3.68 -22.18 7.94
C ARG A 40 4.38 -22.54 6.64
N VAL A 41 4.05 -23.69 6.03
CA VAL A 41 4.59 -24.10 4.72
C VAL A 41 4.15 -23.11 3.63
N GLN A 42 2.99 -22.48 3.76
CA GLN A 42 2.43 -21.51 2.82
C GLN A 42 3.20 -20.19 2.82
N GLN A 43 3.47 -19.62 4.00
CA GLN A 43 4.33 -18.44 4.11
C GLN A 43 5.74 -18.73 3.58
N GLN A 44 6.29 -19.91 3.88
CA GLN A 44 7.56 -20.36 3.28
C GLN A 44 7.49 -20.54 1.75
N GLN A 45 6.35 -20.97 1.20
CA GLN A 45 6.10 -21.10 -0.24
C GLN A 45 6.00 -19.75 -0.97
N LEU A 46 5.66 -18.66 -0.28
CA LEU A 46 5.71 -17.29 -0.83
C LEU A 46 7.08 -16.64 -0.63
N GLN A 47 7.69 -16.82 0.54
CA GLN A 47 9.02 -16.29 0.85
C GLN A 47 10.12 -16.88 -0.04
N THR A 48 10.09 -18.19 -0.32
CA THR A 48 11.18 -18.85 -1.06
C THR A 48 11.28 -18.38 -2.52
N PRO A 49 10.19 -18.26 -3.30
CA PRO A 49 10.24 -17.62 -4.62
C PRO A 49 10.68 -16.15 -4.56
N LEU A 50 10.15 -15.36 -3.63
CA LEU A 50 10.50 -13.93 -3.52
C LEU A 50 11.97 -13.69 -3.15
N LEU A 51 12.55 -14.52 -2.28
CA LEU A 51 13.98 -14.51 -1.99
C LEU A 51 14.79 -14.90 -3.23
N ARG A 52 14.38 -15.94 -3.97
CA ARG A 52 15.03 -16.31 -5.25
C ARG A 52 14.92 -15.21 -6.30
N ASP A 53 13.82 -14.48 -6.33
CA ASP A 53 13.61 -13.38 -7.27
C ASP A 53 14.51 -12.18 -6.96
N ALA A 54 14.76 -11.91 -5.67
CA ALA A 54 15.75 -10.92 -5.24
C ALA A 54 17.19 -11.41 -5.52
N GLU A 55 17.48 -12.68 -5.26
CA GLU A 55 18.77 -13.33 -5.58
C GLU A 55 19.05 -13.38 -7.09
N ALA A 56 18.00 -13.49 -7.93
CA ALA A 56 18.09 -13.43 -9.39
C ALA A 56 18.42 -12.01 -9.92
N GLY A 57 18.47 -11.00 -9.05
CA GLY A 57 18.79 -9.62 -9.38
C GLY A 57 17.61 -8.83 -9.94
N PHE A 58 17.92 -7.68 -10.54
CA PHE A 58 16.92 -6.71 -10.96
C PHE A 58 17.25 -6.06 -12.30
N THR A 59 16.23 -5.59 -12.99
CA THR A 59 16.36 -4.82 -14.24
C THR A 59 16.05 -3.35 -13.98
N ILE A 60 17.04 -2.48 -14.22
CA ILE A 60 16.86 -1.02 -14.10
C ILE A 60 16.06 -0.51 -15.31
N CYS A 61 14.99 0.24 -15.05
CA CYS A 61 14.23 0.91 -16.09
C CYS A 61 15.04 2.06 -16.70
N PRO A 62 15.27 2.09 -18.04
CA PRO A 62 16.06 3.15 -18.67
C PRO A 62 15.35 4.52 -18.73
N GLY A 63 14.05 4.59 -18.43
CA GLY A 63 13.32 5.87 -18.33
C GLY A 63 13.32 6.45 -16.92
N CYS A 64 12.85 5.67 -15.95
CA CYS A 64 12.63 6.16 -14.58
C CYS A 64 13.60 5.62 -13.52
N GLU A 65 14.58 4.79 -13.90
CA GLU A 65 15.59 4.20 -13.00
C GLU A 65 15.00 3.36 -11.85
N PHE A 66 13.75 2.91 -11.99
CA PHE A 66 13.16 1.95 -11.06
C PHE A 66 13.80 0.57 -11.24
N THR A 67 13.99 -0.16 -10.14
CA THR A 67 14.58 -1.50 -10.11
C THR A 67 13.45 -2.53 -10.11
N ASN A 68 13.32 -3.27 -11.21
CA ASN A 68 12.22 -4.20 -11.43
C ASN A 68 12.70 -5.63 -11.22
N PHE A 69 11.80 -6.54 -10.84
CA PHE A 69 12.09 -7.97 -10.91
C PHE A 69 12.42 -8.37 -12.35
N THR A 70 13.41 -9.26 -12.53
CA THR A 70 13.90 -9.72 -13.84
C THR A 70 12.82 -10.40 -14.70
N ARG A 71 11.76 -10.95 -14.08
CA ARG A 71 10.59 -11.54 -14.77
C ARG A 71 9.68 -10.53 -15.49
N PHE A 72 9.82 -9.22 -15.24
CA PHE A 72 8.96 -8.22 -15.88
C PHE A 72 9.53 -7.72 -17.21
N ALA A 73 8.67 -7.68 -18.23
CA ALA A 73 9.03 -7.20 -19.57
C ALA A 73 8.95 -5.66 -19.72
N HIS A 74 8.25 -4.99 -18.81
CA HIS A 74 8.09 -3.55 -18.75
C HIS A 74 8.19 -3.08 -17.28
N CYS A 75 8.45 -1.79 -17.10
CA CYS A 75 8.69 -1.21 -15.79
C CYS A 75 7.40 -1.02 -15.00
N SER A 76 7.28 -1.63 -13.83
CA SER A 76 6.07 -1.63 -13.00
C SER A 76 5.51 -0.24 -12.66
N LEU A 77 6.38 0.78 -12.56
CA LEU A 77 5.97 2.16 -12.23
C LEU A 77 5.70 3.07 -13.44
N CYS A 78 6.17 2.74 -14.65
CA CYS A 78 6.05 3.66 -15.81
C CYS A 78 5.74 3.00 -17.16
N GLY A 79 5.48 1.69 -17.19
CA GLY A 79 5.12 0.93 -18.39
C GLY A 79 6.20 0.85 -19.49
N GLN A 80 7.38 1.45 -19.30
CA GLN A 80 8.44 1.39 -20.32
C GLN A 80 9.01 -0.02 -20.42
N LYS A 81 9.13 -0.52 -21.65
CA LYS A 81 9.77 -1.81 -21.96
C LYS A 81 11.18 -1.89 -21.39
N LEU A 82 11.43 -2.94 -20.62
CA LEU A 82 12.71 -3.22 -20.00
C LEU A 82 13.64 -3.90 -21.01
N PRO A 83 14.97 -3.72 -20.88
CA PRO A 83 15.93 -4.51 -21.64
C PRO A 83 15.78 -5.99 -21.25
N VAL A 84 15.77 -6.87 -22.25
CA VAL A 84 15.70 -8.32 -22.03
C VAL A 84 16.99 -8.74 -21.32
N ALA A 85 16.86 -9.36 -20.15
CA ALA A 85 18.00 -9.98 -19.48
C ALA A 85 18.58 -11.06 -20.41
N ALA A 86 19.86 -10.96 -20.73
CA ALA A 86 20.55 -11.94 -21.56
C ALA A 86 20.67 -13.26 -20.77
N ALA A 87 19.65 -14.12 -20.92
CA ALA A 87 19.63 -15.42 -20.27
C ALA A 87 20.80 -16.27 -20.77
N SER A 88 21.65 -16.71 -19.84
CA SER A 88 22.74 -17.64 -20.11
C SER A 88 22.19 -19.05 -20.33
N THR A 89 21.60 -19.30 -21.50
CA THR A 89 21.21 -20.65 -21.93
C THR A 89 22.40 -21.32 -22.63
N SER A 90 23.22 -22.03 -21.86
CA SER A 90 24.12 -23.05 -22.40
C SER A 90 23.29 -24.27 -22.82
N ASN A 91 22.89 -24.30 -24.09
CA ASN A 91 22.55 -25.53 -24.81
C ASN A 91 23.38 -25.55 -26.08
N GLU A 92 24.12 -26.63 -26.29
CA GLU A 92 24.88 -26.92 -27.50
C GLU A 92 23.93 -27.43 -28.62
N ASP A 93 24.43 -27.46 -29.86
CA ASP A 93 23.82 -27.98 -31.10
C ASP A 93 22.57 -27.20 -31.60
N ASP A 94 22.60 -26.43 -32.70
CA ASP A 94 22.99 -26.84 -34.07
C ASP A 94 23.60 -25.69 -34.92
N ALA A 95 24.22 -26.03 -36.06
CA ALA A 95 25.08 -25.14 -36.85
C ALA A 95 24.41 -24.44 -38.07
N GLU A 96 24.91 -23.25 -38.47
CA GLU A 96 25.74 -23.08 -39.69
C GLU A 96 26.12 -21.61 -40.04
N SER A 97 27.39 -21.44 -40.44
CA SER A 97 27.96 -20.38 -41.33
C SER A 97 27.94 -18.89 -40.92
N ASN A 98 29.09 -18.38 -40.45
CA ASN A 98 30.00 -17.55 -41.28
C ASN A 98 31.29 -17.14 -40.52
N GLU A 99 32.44 -17.35 -41.16
CA GLU A 99 33.76 -16.80 -40.78
C GLU A 99 33.83 -15.29 -41.19
N ALA A 100 34.70 -14.40 -40.71
CA ALA A 100 35.87 -14.42 -39.81
C ALA A 100 35.92 -13.08 -39.02
N THR A 101 36.91 -12.65 -38.22
CA THR A 101 38.34 -13.03 -38.03
C THR A 101 38.82 -12.64 -36.61
N ASN A 102 40.05 -12.99 -36.23
CA ASN A 102 40.61 -12.87 -34.88
C ASN A 102 41.14 -11.48 -34.47
N ASN A 103 41.14 -11.20 -33.16
CA ASN A 103 42.38 -11.11 -32.36
C ASN A 103 42.12 -11.17 -30.84
N SER A 104 43.09 -11.72 -30.09
CA SER A 104 43.09 -11.91 -28.63
C SER A 104 43.67 -10.67 -27.89
N GLU A 105 43.77 -10.52 -26.56
CA GLU A 105 43.48 -11.34 -25.37
C GLU A 105 43.54 -10.44 -24.13
N ASN A 106 42.68 -10.65 -23.12
CA ASN A 106 43.02 -10.81 -21.69
C ASN A 106 41.84 -10.47 -20.76
N ALA A 107 41.71 -11.25 -19.68
CA ALA A 107 40.59 -11.19 -18.75
C ALA A 107 41.01 -10.71 -17.36
N THR A 108 40.15 -9.92 -16.71
CA THR A 108 39.98 -9.91 -15.25
C THR A 108 38.51 -9.63 -14.91
N SER A 109 37.97 -10.37 -13.95
CA SER A 109 36.57 -10.43 -13.56
C SER A 109 36.06 -9.18 -12.82
N ALA A 110 34.89 -8.64 -13.24
CA ALA A 110 34.09 -7.67 -12.49
C ALA A 110 32.60 -7.78 -12.86
N SER A 111 31.70 -7.33 -11.96
CA SER A 111 30.24 -7.44 -12.07
C SER A 111 29.67 -6.83 -13.36
N THR A 112 28.86 -7.59 -14.10
CA THR A 112 28.39 -7.22 -15.44
C THR A 112 27.14 -6.34 -15.41
N VAL A 113 27.32 -5.03 -15.25
CA VAL A 113 26.27 -4.04 -15.58
C VAL A 113 26.23 -3.86 -17.10
N ALA A 114 25.14 -4.30 -17.73
CA ALA A 114 24.95 -4.18 -19.18
C ALA A 114 24.58 -2.74 -19.58
N THR A 115 25.58 -1.86 -19.72
CA THR A 115 25.40 -0.50 -20.23
C THR A 115 25.57 -0.48 -21.75
N ILE A 116 24.47 -0.37 -22.51
CA ILE A 116 24.52 -0.13 -23.97
C ILE A 116 23.92 1.23 -24.30
N THR A 117 24.74 2.09 -24.88
CA THR A 117 24.47 3.49 -25.21
C THR A 117 23.92 3.65 -26.64
N THR A 118 22.65 4.03 -26.77
CA THR A 118 22.12 4.70 -27.98
C THR A 118 21.12 5.82 -27.63
N LYS A 119 21.62 6.94 -27.08
CA LYS A 119 20.79 8.14 -26.75
C LYS A 119 20.24 8.81 -28.04
N LYS A 120 19.11 8.34 -28.59
CA LYS A 120 18.12 9.27 -29.17
C LYS A 120 17.44 9.97 -27.99
N LYS A 121 17.51 11.31 -27.93
CA LYS A 121 16.91 12.10 -26.85
C LYS A 121 15.37 12.08 -26.94
N ASN A 122 14.76 11.00 -26.43
CA ASN A 122 13.32 10.98 -26.17
C ASN A 122 13.05 11.83 -24.93
N LYS A 123 12.14 12.81 -25.04
CA LYS A 123 11.64 13.57 -23.89
C LYS A 123 10.87 12.60 -22.98
N PHE A 124 11.18 12.59 -21.68
CA PHE A 124 10.49 11.73 -20.72
C PHE A 124 8.99 12.05 -20.63
N THR A 125 8.18 11.03 -20.36
CA THR A 125 6.74 11.21 -20.08
C THR A 125 6.52 11.83 -18.70
N PRO A 126 5.36 12.46 -18.42
CA PRO A 126 5.05 12.98 -17.09
C PRO A 126 5.15 11.90 -15.99
N GLN A 127 4.71 10.67 -16.27
CA GLN A 127 4.83 9.53 -15.36
C GLN A 127 6.30 9.15 -15.11
N GLN A 128 7.15 9.14 -16.15
CA GLN A 128 8.59 8.91 -15.98
C GLN A 128 9.22 10.01 -15.11
N LEU A 129 8.92 11.28 -15.37
CA LEU A 129 9.42 12.41 -14.58
C LEU A 129 8.99 12.31 -13.11
N ARG A 130 7.71 12.02 -12.83
CA ARG A 130 7.20 11.76 -11.47
C ARG A 130 7.99 10.64 -10.79
N VAL A 131 8.14 9.48 -11.44
CA VAL A 131 8.85 8.33 -10.86
C VAL A 131 10.36 8.61 -10.69
N ARG A 132 10.96 9.51 -11.47
CA ARG A 132 12.34 9.98 -11.22
C ARG A 132 12.43 10.86 -9.96
N LYS A 133 11.41 11.68 -9.68
CA LYS A 133 11.33 12.50 -8.45
C LYS A 133 11.14 11.68 -7.16
N ARG A 134 10.87 10.37 -7.21
CA ARG A 134 10.75 9.53 -6.00
C ARG A 134 11.98 9.56 -5.07
N LYS A 135 13.17 9.85 -5.63
CA LYS A 135 14.43 10.01 -4.89
C LYS A 135 14.81 11.48 -4.60
N GLU A 136 13.86 12.42 -4.75
CA GLU A 136 14.07 13.83 -4.39
C GLU A 136 14.44 13.96 -2.91
N TRP A 137 13.79 13.21 -2.01
CA TRP A 137 14.06 13.26 -0.58
C TRP A 137 14.55 11.91 -0.08
N MET A 138 15.75 11.88 0.48
CA MET A 138 16.39 10.66 0.99
C MET A 138 16.96 10.88 2.38
N ARG A 139 16.85 9.88 3.25
CA ARG A 139 17.53 9.86 4.55
C ARG A 139 19.02 9.57 4.33
N LYS A 140 19.90 10.35 4.94
CA LYS A 140 21.36 10.11 4.98
C LYS A 140 21.88 10.22 6.41
N LEU A 141 23.07 9.69 6.65
CA LEU A 141 23.79 9.86 7.92
C LEU A 141 24.82 10.97 7.84
N ASP A 142 24.91 11.77 8.90
CA ASP A 142 26.02 12.70 9.12
C ASP A 142 27.27 11.96 9.67
N VAL A 143 28.29 12.72 10.09
CA VAL A 143 29.53 12.16 10.66
C VAL A 143 29.38 11.59 12.07
N GLU A 144 28.28 11.89 12.76
CA GLU A 144 27.96 11.42 14.12
C GLU A 144 27.02 10.19 14.09
N GLY A 145 26.42 9.90 12.93
CA GLY A 145 25.45 8.82 12.74
C GLY A 145 24.00 9.24 12.93
N ASN A 146 23.71 10.54 12.96
CA ASN A 146 22.33 11.05 12.99
C ASN A 146 21.72 11.03 11.59
N MET A 147 20.42 10.75 11.50
CA MET A 147 19.70 10.82 10.23
C MET A 147 19.28 12.26 9.90
N PHE A 148 19.60 12.71 8.69
CA PHE A 148 19.14 13.99 8.13
C PHE A 148 18.49 13.82 6.76
N TRP A 149 17.68 14.80 6.36
CA TRP A 149 17.06 14.85 5.04
C TRP A 149 18.01 15.44 4.00
N TYR A 150 18.38 14.63 3.02
CA TYR A 150 19.10 15.06 1.84
C TYR A 150 18.14 15.23 0.68
N ARG A 151 18.13 16.43 0.08
CA ARG A 151 17.43 16.70 -1.17
C ARG A 151 18.32 16.36 -2.37
N GLY A 152 17.96 15.34 -3.14
CA GLY A 152 18.60 14.96 -4.39
C GLY A 152 17.99 15.72 -5.57
N TYR A 153 18.80 16.55 -6.23
CA TYR A 153 18.40 17.22 -7.46
C TYR A 153 18.29 16.20 -8.60
N VAL A 154 17.08 16.03 -9.13
CA VAL A 154 16.88 15.35 -10.42
C VAL A 154 17.30 16.33 -11.50
N ASN A 155 18.53 16.21 -12.00
CA ASN A 155 19.03 17.03 -13.11
C ASN A 155 18.23 16.73 -14.39
N ASP A 156 17.15 17.49 -14.64
CA ASP A 156 16.43 17.47 -15.92
C ASP A 156 17.23 18.15 -17.05
N VAL A 157 18.40 18.73 -16.73
CA VAL A 157 19.43 19.14 -17.70
C VAL A 157 20.82 18.71 -17.19
N GLU A 158 21.47 17.78 -17.89
CA GLU A 158 22.94 17.63 -17.85
C GLU A 158 23.55 18.92 -18.46
N SER A 159 23.81 19.94 -17.64
CA SER A 159 24.70 21.04 -18.04
C SER A 159 26.15 20.57 -17.93
N ASP A 160 26.88 20.56 -19.03
CA ASP A 160 28.22 19.98 -19.13
C ASP A 160 29.19 20.45 -18.03
N GLU A 161 29.62 19.55 -17.15
CA GLU A 161 30.80 19.77 -16.31
C GLU A 161 32.07 19.71 -17.17
N SER A 162 32.45 20.85 -17.78
CA SER A 162 33.77 20.99 -18.40
C SER A 162 34.34 22.41 -18.43
N SER A 163 34.24 23.17 -17.32
CA SER A 163 35.30 24.14 -17.00
C SER A 163 35.24 24.67 -15.57
N SER A 164 36.27 24.35 -14.79
CA SER A 164 36.64 25.13 -13.60
C SER A 164 37.17 26.50 -14.02
N LYS A 165 36.41 27.57 -13.75
CA LYS A 165 36.92 28.95 -13.71
C LYS A 165 36.01 29.86 -12.88
N SER A 166 36.60 30.52 -11.91
CA SER A 166 36.01 31.64 -11.18
C SER A 166 35.78 32.85 -12.10
N ILE A 167 34.70 33.61 -11.85
CA ILE A 167 34.63 35.10 -11.88
C ILE A 167 33.22 35.56 -11.45
N SER A 168 33.17 36.75 -10.85
CA SER A 168 32.01 37.41 -10.22
C SER A 168 31.01 38.01 -11.26
N PRO A 169 29.86 38.59 -10.84
CA PRO A 169 28.69 38.71 -11.72
C PRO A 169 28.73 39.90 -12.68
N SER A 170 28.13 39.71 -13.86
CA SER A 170 27.65 40.81 -14.72
C SER A 170 26.34 40.44 -15.39
N SER A 171 25.43 41.40 -15.48
CA SER A 171 24.05 41.25 -15.93
C SER A 171 23.89 41.20 -17.46
N SER A 172 23.14 40.23 -17.97
CA SER A 172 22.26 40.41 -19.13
C SER A 172 21.27 39.25 -19.27
N SER A 173 20.05 39.55 -19.71
CA SER A 173 18.92 38.62 -19.76
C SER A 173 18.81 37.84 -21.07
N SER A 174 18.50 36.55 -20.97
CA SER A 174 17.83 35.79 -22.02
C SER A 174 16.97 34.70 -21.40
N SER A 175 15.69 34.67 -21.79
CA SER A 175 14.59 33.96 -21.13
C SER A 175 14.41 32.51 -21.57
N SER A 176 14.11 31.61 -20.62
CA SER A 176 13.10 30.53 -20.67
C SER A 176 13.42 29.29 -19.82
N SER A 177 14.42 29.34 -18.91
CA SER A 177 14.81 28.20 -18.06
C SER A 177 14.77 28.50 -16.55
N SER A 178 14.24 29.64 -16.12
CA SER A 178 14.37 30.17 -14.75
C SER A 178 13.24 29.78 -13.79
N ALA A 179 12.08 29.31 -14.30
CA ALA A 179 10.86 29.16 -13.50
C ALA A 179 11.01 28.11 -12.38
N VAL A 180 11.55 26.93 -12.71
CA VAL A 180 11.74 25.82 -11.78
C VAL A 180 12.68 26.21 -10.62
N SER A 181 13.77 26.91 -10.92
CA SER A 181 14.79 27.27 -9.93
C SER A 181 14.33 28.26 -8.84
N VAL A 182 13.30 29.08 -9.10
CA VAL A 182 12.81 30.04 -8.09
C VAL A 182 11.95 29.32 -7.06
N ALA A 183 10.95 28.56 -7.50
CA ALA A 183 10.08 27.79 -6.61
C ALA A 183 10.81 26.72 -5.79
N GLU A 184 11.83 26.05 -6.37
CA GLU A 184 12.56 24.97 -5.69
C GLU A 184 13.45 25.46 -4.54
N SER A 185 13.98 26.70 -4.62
CA SER A 185 14.84 27.28 -3.57
C SER A 185 14.06 27.85 -2.37
N GLN A 186 12.76 28.09 -2.53
CA GLN A 186 11.97 28.89 -1.58
C GLN A 186 11.12 28.05 -0.62
N TYR A 187 10.82 26.80 -0.96
CA TYR A 187 10.04 25.89 -0.10
C TYR A 187 10.91 24.71 0.38
N PRO A 188 11.17 24.57 1.69
CA PRO A 188 12.14 23.61 2.22
C PRO A 188 11.64 22.16 2.23
N GLY A 189 10.36 21.91 1.92
CA GLY A 189 9.68 20.66 2.23
C GLY A 189 9.36 20.55 3.72
N TYR A 190 8.19 20.02 4.06
CA TYR A 190 7.72 19.94 5.45
C TYR A 190 7.51 18.49 5.86
N VAL A 191 7.92 18.17 7.08
CA VAL A 191 7.62 16.93 7.79
C VAL A 191 6.57 17.25 8.84
N VAL A 192 5.51 16.43 8.91
CA VAL A 192 4.48 16.54 9.94
C VAL A 192 5.01 15.95 11.24
N GLN A 193 4.81 16.64 12.36
CA GLN A 193 5.08 16.14 13.70
C GLN A 193 3.87 16.42 14.62
N PHE A 194 3.33 15.39 15.23
CA PHE A 194 2.25 15.48 16.19
C PHE A 194 2.80 15.36 17.61
N THR A 195 2.40 16.27 18.50
CA THR A 195 2.56 16.09 19.94
C THR A 195 1.24 15.59 20.50
N GLY A 196 1.20 14.33 20.95
CA GLY A 196 0.06 13.78 21.67
C GLY A 196 -0.09 14.38 23.08
N PRO A 197 -1.17 14.05 23.81
CA PRO A 197 -1.37 14.53 25.16
C PRO A 197 -0.27 13.99 26.09
N THR A 198 0.67 14.87 26.48
CA THR A 198 1.53 14.62 27.63
C THR A 198 0.66 14.47 28.87
N SER A 199 0.84 13.39 29.62
CA SER A 199 0.35 13.31 30.99
C SER A 199 0.80 14.56 31.77
N PRO A 200 -0.06 15.15 32.62
CA PRO A 200 0.25 16.40 33.28
C PRO A 200 1.51 16.25 34.17
N PRO A 201 2.35 17.30 34.29
CA PRO A 201 3.60 17.20 35.04
C PRO A 201 3.33 16.92 36.52
N ASP A 202 4.04 15.93 37.08
CA ASP A 202 4.00 15.55 38.49
C ASP A 202 4.20 16.77 39.40
N THR A 203 3.10 17.31 39.91
CA THR A 203 3.12 18.42 40.86
C THR A 203 2.90 17.85 42.25
N ALA A 204 3.99 17.44 42.89
CA ALA A 204 3.97 16.94 44.25
C ALA A 204 3.60 18.05 45.26
N ALA A 205 2.40 18.00 45.83
CA ALA A 205 2.10 18.30 47.26
C ALA A 205 0.58 18.40 47.55
N ALA A 206 0.02 17.44 48.30
CA ALA A 206 -0.91 17.66 49.44
C ALA A 206 -1.56 16.34 49.94
N GLU A 207 -0.97 15.81 51.02
CA GLU A 207 -1.60 15.11 52.16
C GLU A 207 -2.95 14.35 52.04
N ASN A 208 -2.86 13.05 52.31
CA ASN A 208 -3.74 12.26 53.20
C ASN A 208 -5.28 12.41 53.12
N THR A 209 -5.96 11.39 52.61
CA THR A 209 -7.02 10.69 53.39
C THR A 209 -7.12 9.23 52.95
N THR A 210 -7.07 8.31 53.92
CA THR A 210 -7.21 6.86 53.72
C THR A 210 -8.68 6.43 53.69
N THR A 211 -9.11 5.78 52.61
CA THR A 211 -10.22 4.81 52.63
C THR A 211 -10.00 3.73 51.58
N SER A 212 -10.36 2.49 51.92
CA SER A 212 -10.09 1.29 51.11
C SER A 212 -11.35 0.85 50.36
N GLU A 213 -11.26 0.65 49.05
CA GLU A 213 -12.23 -0.16 48.31
C GLU A 213 -11.58 -0.86 47.10
N LYS A 214 -12.19 -1.95 46.63
CA LYS A 214 -11.63 -2.88 45.64
C LYS A 214 -11.79 -2.37 44.20
N PRO A 215 -10.93 -2.80 43.25
CA PRO A 215 -11.09 -2.45 41.84
C PRO A 215 -12.29 -3.19 41.23
N SER A 216 -13.10 -2.48 40.46
CA SER A 216 -14.14 -3.00 39.58
C SER A 216 -13.75 -2.78 38.12
N GLU A 217 -13.92 -3.81 37.29
CA GLU A 217 -13.65 -3.77 35.85
C GLU A 217 -14.63 -2.84 35.11
N SER A 218 -14.12 -2.04 34.16
CA SER A 218 -14.73 -1.61 32.89
C SER A 218 -14.13 -0.27 32.44
N GLU A 219 -12.98 -0.32 31.77
CA GLU A 219 -12.57 0.82 30.94
C GLU A 219 -13.52 0.87 29.73
N SER A 220 -14.40 1.87 29.70
CA SER A 220 -15.21 2.18 28.53
C SER A 220 -14.33 2.74 27.41
N PRO A 221 -14.65 2.50 26.12
CA PRO A 221 -13.83 2.97 25.01
C PRO A 221 -13.65 4.49 25.10
N THR A 222 -12.38 4.92 25.09
CA THR A 222 -12.05 6.35 25.18
C THR A 222 -12.56 7.05 23.93
N VAL A 223 -13.55 7.94 24.08
CA VAL A 223 -14.06 8.76 22.98
C VAL A 223 -12.92 9.64 22.48
N ILE A 224 -12.49 9.39 21.24
CA ILE A 224 -11.37 10.08 20.62
C ILE A 224 -11.88 11.42 20.08
N THR A 225 -11.49 12.51 20.72
CA THR A 225 -11.89 13.88 20.33
C THR A 225 -10.70 14.69 19.84
N ASP A 226 -10.94 15.65 18.94
CA ASP A 226 -9.90 16.50 18.33
C ASP A 226 -9.04 17.27 19.35
N ALA A 227 -9.56 17.50 20.57
CA ALA A 227 -9.05 18.46 21.54
C ALA A 227 -7.64 18.22 22.10
N PHE A 228 -6.97 17.11 21.74
CA PHE A 228 -5.69 16.69 22.33
C PHE A 228 -4.55 16.49 21.33
N ILE A 229 -4.75 16.82 20.05
CA ILE A 229 -3.77 16.59 18.98
C ILE A 229 -3.26 17.93 18.48
N SER A 230 -1.98 18.25 18.74
CA SER A 230 -1.31 19.41 18.14
C SER A 230 -0.39 18.96 17.00
N MET A 231 -0.61 19.51 15.82
CA MET A 231 0.20 19.28 14.62
C MET A 231 1.18 20.44 14.40
N ASN A 232 2.44 20.11 14.16
CA ASN A 232 3.49 21.04 13.79
C ASN A 232 4.07 20.63 12.43
N LEU A 233 4.36 21.62 11.58
CA LEU A 233 5.03 21.42 10.29
C LEU A 233 6.47 21.90 10.41
N VAL A 234 7.42 20.98 10.35
CA VAL A 234 8.85 21.27 10.52
C VAL A 234 9.54 21.22 9.16
N ALA A 235 10.34 22.25 8.85
CA ALA A 235 11.13 22.29 7.62
C ALA A 235 12.11 21.10 7.56
N ALA A 236 12.30 20.48 6.39
CA ALA A 236 13.12 19.28 6.25
C ALA A 236 14.58 19.45 6.71
N ALA A 237 15.12 20.67 6.64
CA ALA A 237 16.46 21.01 7.11
C ALA A 237 16.59 21.03 8.65
N GLU A 238 15.48 21.19 9.37
CA GLU A 238 15.39 21.26 10.84
C GLU A 238 14.83 19.97 11.44
N ALA A 239 14.09 19.19 10.65
CA ALA A 239 13.45 17.94 11.07
C ALA A 239 14.47 16.81 11.27
N ASN A 240 14.42 16.15 12.44
CA ASN A 240 15.13 14.89 12.67
C ASN A 240 14.55 13.79 11.76
N ALA A 241 15.34 13.30 10.80
CA ALA A 241 14.86 12.37 9.78
C ALA A 241 14.61 10.94 10.30
N ALA A 242 15.00 10.62 11.52
CA ALA A 242 14.65 9.37 12.20
C ALA A 242 13.23 9.39 12.80
N VAL A 243 12.60 10.57 12.92
CA VAL A 243 11.30 10.73 13.59
C VAL A 243 10.15 10.63 12.58
N PHE A 244 9.12 9.88 12.95
CA PHE A 244 7.86 9.74 12.21
C PHE A 244 6.80 10.66 12.80
N PRO A 245 5.70 10.96 12.06
CA PRO A 245 4.73 11.97 12.49
C PRO A 245 4.14 11.77 13.89
N THR A 246 3.94 10.55 14.37
CA THR A 246 3.38 10.30 15.73
C THR A 246 4.43 10.34 16.85
N GLY A 247 5.71 10.62 16.56
CA GLY A 247 6.82 10.65 17.52
C GLY A 247 7.27 9.29 18.06
N THR A 248 6.40 8.27 18.03
CA THR A 248 6.60 6.92 18.58
C THR A 248 7.47 6.02 17.71
N THR A 249 8.76 6.33 17.58
CA THR A 249 9.72 5.53 16.79
C THR A 249 10.76 4.83 17.67
N THR A 250 11.04 3.56 17.39
CA THR A 250 12.21 2.85 17.94
C THR A 250 13.54 3.30 17.31
N VAL A 251 13.49 4.03 16.19
CA VAL A 251 14.66 4.38 15.37
C VAL A 251 15.37 5.63 15.89
N GLN A 252 14.65 6.57 16.49
CA GLN A 252 15.22 7.75 17.15
C GLN A 252 16.25 7.35 18.22
N ASP A 253 15.88 6.40 19.08
CA ASP A 253 16.73 5.90 20.18
C ASP A 253 17.62 4.71 19.78
N ALA A 254 17.54 4.25 18.53
CA ALA A 254 18.38 3.17 18.03
C ALA A 254 19.87 3.57 17.94
N THR A 255 20.74 2.57 18.03
CA THR A 255 22.19 2.76 17.90
C THR A 255 22.58 3.24 16.51
N SER A 256 23.74 3.89 16.38
CA SER A 256 24.24 4.40 15.10
C SER A 256 24.43 3.28 14.06
N GLU A 257 24.75 2.06 14.50
CA GLU A 257 24.80 0.87 13.63
C GLU A 257 23.42 0.53 13.06
N ARG A 258 22.37 0.50 13.88
CA ARG A 258 21.00 0.21 13.41
C ARG A 258 20.48 1.33 12.49
N LYS A 259 20.79 2.59 12.79
CA LYS A 259 20.49 3.73 11.90
C LYS A 259 21.20 3.57 10.55
N LYS A 260 22.45 3.13 10.56
CA LYS A 260 23.24 2.83 9.36
C LYS A 260 22.67 1.66 8.55
N GLU A 261 22.29 0.56 9.20
CA GLU A 261 21.61 -0.57 8.55
C GLU A 261 20.37 -0.09 7.78
N ILE A 262 19.50 0.71 8.40
CA ILE A 262 18.27 1.21 7.77
C ILE A 262 18.59 2.06 6.52
N VAL A 263 19.55 2.99 6.62
CA VAL A 263 19.93 3.87 5.48
C VAL A 263 20.61 3.08 4.35
N GLU A 264 21.53 2.16 4.68
CA GLU A 264 22.16 1.29 3.69
C GLU A 264 21.16 0.33 3.02
N PHE A 265 20.14 -0.12 3.77
CA PHE A 265 19.10 -1.00 3.25
C PHE A 265 18.09 -0.25 2.38
N ALA A 266 17.71 0.98 2.73
CA ALA A 266 16.84 1.84 1.91
C ALA A 266 17.44 2.13 0.51
N ALA A 267 18.77 2.17 0.42
CA ALA A 267 19.51 2.38 -0.83
C ALA A 267 19.55 1.16 -1.77
N LYS A 268 19.10 -0.02 -1.32
CA LYS A 268 19.02 -1.24 -2.15
C LYS A 268 17.91 -1.17 -3.19
N ASP A 269 17.93 -2.12 -4.12
CA ASP A 269 16.88 -2.34 -5.11
C ASP A 269 15.55 -2.79 -4.47
N PHE A 270 14.46 -2.50 -5.15
CA PHE A 270 13.11 -2.80 -4.69
C PHE A 270 12.87 -4.32 -4.48
N PRO A 271 13.29 -5.24 -5.37
CA PRO A 271 13.18 -6.68 -5.12
C PRO A 271 13.79 -7.13 -3.80
N THR A 272 15.02 -6.70 -3.49
CA THR A 272 15.68 -6.99 -2.21
C THR A 272 14.93 -6.37 -1.02
N LYS A 273 14.44 -5.14 -1.16
CA LYS A 273 13.67 -4.47 -0.10
C LYS A 273 12.33 -5.15 0.18
N TYR A 274 11.61 -5.55 -0.88
CA TYR A 274 10.36 -6.28 -0.78
C TYR A 274 10.53 -7.65 -0.13
N ALA A 275 11.55 -8.43 -0.56
CA ALA A 275 11.81 -9.75 0.02
C ALA A 275 12.12 -9.67 1.53
N HIS A 276 12.92 -8.68 1.95
CA HIS A 276 13.14 -8.42 3.38
C HIS A 276 11.86 -8.01 4.10
N PHE A 277 11.08 -7.06 3.56
CA PHE A 277 9.83 -6.62 4.17
C PHE A 277 8.86 -7.79 4.41
N VAL A 278 8.65 -8.65 3.40
CA VAL A 278 7.77 -9.83 3.52
C VAL A 278 8.27 -10.81 4.58
N VAL A 279 9.59 -11.03 4.68
CA VAL A 279 10.17 -11.89 5.74
C VAL A 279 9.97 -11.25 7.12
N SER A 280 10.20 -9.94 7.25
CA SER A 280 10.01 -9.20 8.50
C SER A 280 8.54 -9.19 8.95
N THR A 281 7.58 -8.85 8.08
CA THR A 281 6.15 -8.83 8.43
C THR A 281 5.61 -10.22 8.74
N SER A 282 6.05 -11.25 8.01
CA SER A 282 5.69 -12.64 8.32
C SER A 282 6.12 -13.06 9.73
N ALA A 283 7.24 -12.54 10.24
CA ALA A 283 7.71 -12.81 11.59
C ALA A 283 6.95 -12.03 12.69
N LEU A 284 6.16 -11.00 12.31
CA LEU A 284 5.30 -10.25 13.22
C LEU A 284 3.91 -10.88 13.41
N ILE A 285 3.44 -11.72 12.48
CA ILE A 285 2.13 -12.36 12.54
C ILE A 285 2.11 -13.41 13.65
N VAL A 286 1.12 -13.34 14.55
CA VAL A 286 0.87 -14.39 15.54
C VAL A 286 0.09 -15.53 14.87
N PRO A 287 0.61 -16.78 14.86
CA PRO A 287 -0.06 -17.90 14.18
C PRO A 287 -1.43 -18.24 14.80
N ALA A 288 -2.37 -18.68 13.95
CA ALA A 288 -3.75 -18.99 14.33
C ALA A 288 -3.89 -20.11 15.39
N GLU A 289 -2.87 -20.95 15.55
CA GLU A 289 -2.79 -21.99 16.60
C GLU A 289 -2.45 -21.41 17.98
N VAL A 290 -1.79 -20.25 18.02
CA VAL A 290 -1.43 -19.53 19.24
C VAL A 290 -2.57 -18.61 19.64
N GLU A 291 -3.01 -17.76 18.71
CA GLU A 291 -4.04 -16.76 18.96
C GLU A 291 -4.80 -16.42 17.67
N HIS A 292 -6.11 -16.18 17.77
CA HIS A 292 -6.87 -15.58 16.69
C HIS A 292 -8.01 -14.71 17.24
N ILE A 293 -8.25 -13.59 16.56
CA ILE A 293 -9.39 -12.70 16.83
C ILE A 293 -10.55 -13.15 15.95
N LYS A 294 -11.79 -13.13 16.47
CA LYS A 294 -12.98 -13.42 15.69
C LYS A 294 -13.88 -12.19 15.57
N LEU A 295 -14.03 -11.66 14.37
CA LEU A 295 -15.01 -10.62 14.05
C LEU A 295 -16.29 -11.31 13.57
N SER A 296 -17.45 -10.88 14.05
CA SER A 296 -18.75 -11.36 13.57
C SER A 296 -19.57 -10.17 13.12
N VAL A 297 -19.92 -10.10 11.84
CA VAL A 297 -20.52 -8.91 11.21
C VAL A 297 -21.77 -9.29 10.42
N HIS A 298 -22.80 -8.45 10.43
CA HIS A 298 -23.93 -8.55 9.50
C HIS A 298 -23.58 -7.86 8.17
N ARG A 299 -24.06 -8.37 7.03
CA ARG A 299 -23.82 -7.72 5.73
C ARG A 299 -24.46 -6.32 5.63
N GLU A 300 -25.65 -6.16 6.20
CA GLU A 300 -26.42 -4.90 6.19
C GLU A 300 -25.71 -3.75 6.93
N TYR A 301 -24.89 -4.08 7.94
CA TYR A 301 -24.16 -3.12 8.79
C TYR A 301 -22.66 -3.41 8.76
N MET A 302 -22.16 -3.82 7.58
CA MET A 302 -20.81 -4.37 7.46
C MET A 302 -19.76 -3.32 7.80
N LEU A 303 -19.92 -2.09 7.33
CA LEU A 303 -18.93 -1.02 7.51
C LEU A 303 -18.82 -0.63 8.99
N GLU A 304 -19.93 -0.27 9.62
CA GLU A 304 -20.00 0.24 10.99
C GLU A 304 -19.52 -0.81 11.99
N GLN A 305 -19.99 -2.05 11.84
CA GLN A 305 -19.54 -3.15 12.69
C GLN A 305 -18.07 -3.48 12.45
N SER A 306 -17.55 -3.38 11.23
CA SER A 306 -16.13 -3.63 10.96
C SER A 306 -15.25 -2.53 11.56
N VAL A 307 -15.62 -1.26 11.39
CA VAL A 307 -14.91 -0.11 11.96
C VAL A 307 -14.91 -0.18 13.48
N SER A 308 -16.05 -0.48 14.10
CA SER A 308 -16.19 -0.66 15.55
C SER A 308 -15.38 -1.85 16.09
N HIS A 309 -15.46 -3.02 15.45
CA HIS A 309 -14.66 -4.17 15.90
C HIS A 309 -13.16 -3.91 15.71
N VAL A 310 -12.73 -3.34 14.58
CA VAL A 310 -11.31 -3.09 14.29
C VAL A 310 -10.74 -2.01 15.21
N SER A 311 -11.49 -0.99 15.61
CA SER A 311 -11.02 0.02 16.57
C SER A 311 -10.87 -0.54 17.99
N CYS A 312 -11.77 -1.46 18.40
CA CYS A 312 -11.77 -2.03 19.75
C CYS A 312 -10.72 -3.13 19.99
N ILE A 313 -9.95 -3.54 18.98
CA ILE A 313 -8.87 -4.53 19.17
C ILE A 313 -7.71 -3.91 19.97
N ASP A 314 -7.25 -4.61 21.01
CA ASP A 314 -6.01 -4.26 21.71
C ASP A 314 -4.81 -4.22 20.75
N GLU A 315 -3.97 -3.18 20.82
CA GLU A 315 -2.76 -3.04 19.99
C GLU A 315 -1.90 -4.32 19.97
N LYS A 316 -1.66 -4.91 21.15
CA LYS A 316 -0.89 -6.16 21.32
C LYS A 316 -1.43 -7.34 20.50
N ASN A 317 -2.74 -7.38 20.24
CA ASN A 317 -3.41 -8.45 19.50
C ASN A 317 -3.57 -8.08 18.01
N MET A 318 -3.22 -6.87 17.58
CA MET A 318 -3.54 -6.38 16.23
C MET A 318 -2.77 -7.12 15.11
N ARG A 319 -1.75 -7.91 15.49
CA ARG A 319 -0.99 -8.81 14.62
C ARG A 319 -1.43 -10.27 14.70
N SER A 320 -2.48 -10.57 15.47
CA SER A 320 -3.09 -11.90 15.59
C SER A 320 -3.96 -12.23 14.38
N PHE A 321 -4.02 -13.51 14.02
CA PHE A 321 -4.80 -13.99 12.88
C PHE A 321 -6.28 -13.60 13.03
N MET A 322 -6.87 -13.02 11.98
CA MET A 322 -8.24 -12.52 12.01
C MET A 322 -9.20 -13.50 11.31
N ARG A 323 -10.22 -13.97 12.03
CA ARG A 323 -11.28 -14.84 11.53
C ARG A 323 -12.57 -14.03 11.38
N ILE A 324 -13.10 -13.91 10.16
CA ILE A 324 -14.35 -13.18 9.90
C ILE A 324 -15.53 -14.16 9.85
N LYS A 325 -16.67 -13.80 10.43
CA LYS A 325 -17.92 -14.54 10.29
C LYS A 325 -19.05 -13.61 9.88
N PHE A 326 -19.60 -13.79 8.68
CA PHE A 326 -20.91 -13.22 8.38
C PHE A 326 -21.98 -13.87 9.26
N LEU A 327 -22.76 -13.05 9.94
CA LEU A 327 -23.87 -13.50 10.77
C LEU A 327 -25.02 -14.00 9.88
N ASP A 328 -25.78 -14.96 10.39
CA ASP A 328 -26.85 -15.69 9.69
C ASP A 328 -26.47 -16.49 8.42
N GLU A 329 -25.20 -16.45 8.00
CA GLU A 329 -24.66 -17.27 6.92
C GLU A 329 -23.99 -18.58 7.40
N ASN A 330 -24.15 -19.64 6.60
CA ASN A 330 -23.44 -20.92 6.78
C ASN A 330 -22.00 -20.86 6.24
N GLY A 331 -21.25 -19.83 6.65
CA GLY A 331 -19.82 -19.68 6.36
C GLY A 331 -18.96 -20.19 7.53
N VAL A 332 -18.20 -21.26 7.31
CA VAL A 332 -17.04 -21.56 8.16
C VAL A 332 -15.84 -20.88 7.53
N ASP A 333 -15.26 -19.93 8.24
CA ASP A 333 -14.13 -19.18 7.72
C ASP A 333 -12.87 -20.04 7.59
N ALA A 334 -12.58 -20.36 6.34
CA ALA A 334 -11.29 -20.91 5.91
C ALA A 334 -10.28 -19.79 5.56
N GLY A 335 -10.71 -18.53 5.47
CA GLY A 335 -9.95 -17.34 5.08
C GLY A 335 -10.68 -16.49 4.01
N GLY A 336 -11.65 -17.06 3.30
CA GLY A 336 -12.35 -16.37 2.21
C GLY A 336 -13.39 -15.37 2.62
N VAL A 337 -13.98 -15.59 3.79
CA VAL A 337 -14.83 -14.60 4.42
C VAL A 337 -13.97 -13.38 4.76
N HIS A 338 -12.70 -13.57 5.12
CA HIS A 338 -11.74 -12.48 5.35
C HIS A 338 -11.37 -11.70 4.09
N ARG A 339 -11.00 -12.34 2.97
CA ARG A 339 -10.70 -11.60 1.73
C ARG A 339 -11.93 -10.89 1.15
N GLU A 340 -13.09 -11.53 1.17
CA GLU A 340 -14.36 -10.92 0.75
C GLU A 340 -14.70 -9.70 1.61
N TRP A 341 -14.69 -9.87 2.93
CA TRP A 341 -14.88 -8.79 3.90
C TRP A 341 -13.92 -7.63 3.71
N PHE A 342 -12.63 -7.91 3.50
CA PHE A 342 -11.62 -6.86 3.33
C PHE A 342 -11.86 -6.03 2.06
N LEU A 343 -12.22 -6.69 0.95
CA LEU A 343 -12.58 -5.99 -0.30
C LEU A 343 -13.86 -5.16 -0.12
N LEU A 344 -14.92 -5.73 0.45
CA LEU A 344 -16.20 -5.03 0.66
C LEU A 344 -16.06 -3.85 1.62
N VAL A 345 -15.32 -3.99 2.72
CA VAL A 345 -15.04 -2.87 3.64
C VAL A 345 -14.25 -1.77 2.92
N ASN A 346 -13.25 -2.11 2.11
CA ASN A 346 -12.47 -1.09 1.39
C ASN A 346 -13.29 -0.38 0.30
N GLU A 347 -14.24 -1.07 -0.35
CA GLU A 347 -15.21 -0.44 -1.26
C GLU A 347 -16.17 0.50 -0.50
N LEU A 348 -16.68 0.07 0.66
CA LEU A 348 -17.57 0.89 1.50
C LEU A 348 -16.86 2.11 2.10
N LEU A 349 -15.57 2.01 2.44
CA LEU A 349 -14.74 3.17 2.88
C LEU A 349 -14.56 4.22 1.77
N LEU A 350 -14.71 3.84 0.50
CA LEU A 350 -14.62 4.73 -0.66
C LEU A 350 -15.98 5.28 -1.13
N ASP A 351 -17.10 4.90 -0.50
CA ASP A 351 -18.41 5.37 -0.90
C ASP A 351 -18.47 6.92 -0.80
N PRO A 352 -18.74 7.64 -1.91
CA PRO A 352 -18.91 9.09 -1.88
C PRO A 352 -20.03 9.56 -0.94
N VAL A 353 -20.99 8.70 -0.60
CA VAL A 353 -22.05 8.98 0.38
C VAL A 353 -21.53 8.94 1.82
N LEU A 354 -20.55 8.08 2.13
CA LEU A 354 -19.89 8.06 3.43
C LEU A 354 -19.02 9.32 3.64
N GLY A 355 -18.41 9.84 2.57
CA GLY A 355 -17.60 11.04 2.66
C GLY A 355 -16.31 10.87 3.47
N LEU A 356 -15.77 9.66 3.62
CA LEU A 356 -14.50 9.46 4.33
C LEU A 356 -13.30 9.84 3.45
N PHE A 357 -13.26 9.35 2.22
CA PHE A 357 -12.20 9.61 1.26
C PHE A 357 -12.71 10.42 0.06
N GLN A 358 -11.98 11.46 -0.34
CA GLN A 358 -12.25 12.22 -1.56
C GLN A 358 -11.44 11.69 -2.73
N LEU A 359 -12.09 11.44 -3.87
CA LEU A 359 -11.43 11.09 -5.13
C LEU A 359 -10.73 12.31 -5.73
N ARG A 360 -9.44 12.18 -6.04
CA ARG A 360 -8.57 13.25 -6.54
C ARG A 360 -8.12 13.03 -7.99
N SER A 361 -7.92 11.77 -8.40
CA SER A 361 -7.70 11.36 -9.80
C SER A 361 -8.65 10.23 -10.17
N HIS A 362 -9.59 10.49 -11.09
CA HIS A 362 -10.46 9.44 -11.65
C HIS A 362 -9.68 8.41 -12.48
N ALA A 363 -8.60 8.83 -13.16
CA ALA A 363 -7.82 7.94 -14.03
C ALA A 363 -7.10 6.85 -13.23
N ASP A 364 -6.53 7.24 -12.09
CA ASP A 364 -5.70 6.38 -11.25
C ASP A 364 -6.43 5.87 -9.99
N GLN A 365 -7.69 6.26 -9.79
CA GLN A 365 -8.47 6.00 -8.56
C GLN A 365 -7.65 6.35 -7.30
N THR A 366 -7.16 7.60 -7.29
CA THR A 366 -6.32 8.15 -6.22
C THR A 366 -7.15 8.98 -5.27
N TYR A 367 -7.06 8.69 -3.98
CA TYR A 367 -7.87 9.28 -2.91
C TYR A 367 -7.04 10.05 -1.89
N TYR A 368 -7.68 11.04 -1.26
CA TYR A 368 -7.19 11.76 -0.09
C TYR A 368 -8.27 11.81 0.99
N PHE A 369 -7.93 12.31 2.18
CA PHE A 369 -8.91 12.45 3.26
C PHE A 369 -9.89 13.59 2.98
N ASN A 370 -11.12 13.46 3.50
CA ASN A 370 -12.10 14.53 3.46
C ASN A 370 -11.91 15.50 4.64
N PRO A 371 -11.63 16.80 4.40
CA PRO A 371 -11.63 17.83 5.44
C PRO A 371 -12.97 17.86 6.21
N ASN A 372 -14.08 17.73 5.51
CA ASN A 372 -15.44 17.83 6.06
C ASN A 372 -15.94 16.56 6.76
N SER A 373 -15.10 15.51 6.91
CA SER A 373 -15.53 14.22 7.46
C SER A 373 -16.23 14.29 8.83
N ALA A 374 -15.91 15.29 9.67
CA ALA A 374 -16.59 15.52 10.94
C ALA A 374 -18.07 15.96 10.78
N HIS A 375 -18.38 16.70 9.71
CA HIS A 375 -19.74 17.06 9.34
C HIS A 375 -20.44 15.89 8.63
N ASP A 376 -19.76 15.23 7.69
CA ASP A 376 -20.37 14.24 6.81
C ASP A 376 -20.63 12.89 7.50
N ILE A 377 -19.80 12.50 8.47
CA ILE A 377 -19.92 11.23 9.24
C ILE A 377 -20.37 11.48 10.69
N GLY A 378 -20.12 12.67 11.24
CA GLY A 378 -20.37 13.00 12.64
C GLY A 378 -19.19 12.65 13.57
N GLU A 379 -19.48 12.56 14.88
CA GLU A 379 -18.48 12.42 15.95
C GLU A 379 -17.53 11.22 15.78
N ASP A 380 -17.99 10.14 15.15
CA ASP A 380 -17.22 8.91 14.96
C ASP A 380 -16.18 8.97 13.81
N HIS A 381 -16.10 10.05 13.02
CA HIS A 381 -15.24 10.11 11.83
C HIS A 381 -13.76 9.76 12.11
N LEU A 382 -13.22 10.15 13.27
CA LEU A 382 -11.87 9.79 13.70
C LEU A 382 -11.67 8.29 13.91
N THR A 383 -12.70 7.58 14.37
CA THR A 383 -12.72 6.11 14.52
C THR A 383 -12.62 5.44 13.15
N TYR A 384 -13.27 6.00 12.12
CA TYR A 384 -13.14 5.51 10.73
C TYR A 384 -11.72 5.66 10.20
N TYR A 385 -11.06 6.81 10.41
CA TYR A 385 -9.66 6.99 10.00
C TYR A 385 -8.71 6.07 10.76
N PHE A 386 -8.90 5.90 12.08
CA PHE A 386 -8.12 4.98 12.90
C PHE A 386 -8.23 3.53 12.42
N SER A 387 -9.45 3.05 12.21
CA SER A 387 -9.70 1.70 11.69
C SER A 387 -9.20 1.54 10.25
N SER A 388 -9.30 2.57 9.40
CA SER A 388 -8.71 2.57 8.05
C SER A 388 -7.19 2.44 8.10
N GLY A 389 -6.52 3.15 9.01
CA GLY A 389 -5.08 3.00 9.26
C GLY A 389 -4.70 1.58 9.66
N ARG A 390 -5.45 1.00 10.61
CA ARG A 390 -5.29 -0.41 11.02
C ARG A 390 -5.51 -1.38 9.85
N LEU A 391 -6.51 -1.16 9.00
CA LEU A 391 -6.80 -2.01 7.84
C LEU A 391 -5.68 -1.93 6.78
N VAL A 392 -5.14 -0.73 6.49
CA VAL A 392 -3.95 -0.56 5.64
C VAL A 392 -2.74 -1.28 6.23
N GLY A 393 -2.50 -1.15 7.54
CA GLY A 393 -1.45 -1.88 8.24
C GLY A 393 -1.63 -3.40 8.17
N ARG A 394 -2.87 -3.89 8.23
CA ARG A 394 -3.20 -5.31 8.09
C ARG A 394 -2.97 -5.82 6.67
N ALA A 395 -3.31 -5.06 5.63
CA ALA A 395 -2.95 -5.41 4.25
C ALA A 395 -1.43 -5.58 4.09
N LEU A 396 -0.64 -4.60 4.58
CA LEU A 396 0.82 -4.66 4.55
C LEU A 396 1.40 -5.83 5.36
N LEU A 397 0.79 -6.15 6.51
CA LEU A 397 1.22 -7.26 7.37
C LEU A 397 1.03 -8.61 6.67
N GLU A 398 -0.13 -8.80 6.04
CA GLU A 398 -0.55 -10.09 5.45
C GLU A 398 -0.14 -10.25 3.97
N GLY A 399 0.43 -9.20 3.36
CA GLY A 399 0.74 -9.18 1.92
C GLY A 399 -0.50 -9.06 1.04
N GLY A 400 -1.61 -8.54 1.59
CA GLY A 400 -2.84 -8.25 0.87
C GLY A 400 -2.74 -6.96 0.05
N ILE A 401 -3.58 -6.83 -0.97
CA ILE A 401 -3.70 -5.61 -1.78
C ILE A 401 -4.78 -4.72 -1.18
N TRP A 402 -4.48 -3.44 -0.95
CA TRP A 402 -5.44 -2.47 -0.40
C TRP A 402 -6.60 -2.16 -1.35
N GLY A 403 -6.31 -2.03 -2.65
CA GLY A 403 -7.31 -1.94 -3.72
C GLY A 403 -7.38 -0.57 -4.41
N PHE A 404 -7.03 0.53 -3.72
CA PHE A 404 -7.04 1.89 -4.26
C PHE A 404 -5.74 2.64 -3.97
N HIS A 405 -5.47 3.73 -4.70
CA HIS A 405 -4.27 4.53 -4.50
C HIS A 405 -4.50 5.63 -3.47
N LEU A 406 -3.54 5.84 -2.56
CA LEU A 406 -3.48 7.03 -1.72
C LEU A 406 -2.72 8.14 -2.48
N ALA A 407 -3.11 9.40 -2.33
CA ALA A 407 -2.39 10.49 -3.00
C ALA A 407 -0.93 10.56 -2.53
N LEU A 408 -0.01 10.89 -3.44
CA LEU A 408 1.42 10.94 -3.17
C LEU A 408 1.79 11.73 -1.89
N PRO A 409 1.18 12.89 -1.55
CA PRO A 409 1.48 13.59 -0.31
C PRO A 409 1.12 12.76 0.94
N LEU A 410 0.00 12.03 0.93
CA LEU A 410 -0.40 11.16 2.04
C LEU A 410 0.62 10.03 2.23
N ILE A 411 1.09 9.43 1.15
CA ILE A 411 2.12 8.39 1.20
C ILE A 411 3.44 8.94 1.74
N LYS A 412 3.85 10.14 1.31
CA LYS A 412 5.05 10.81 1.85
C LYS A 412 4.89 11.09 3.35
N ILE A 413 3.72 11.54 3.83
CA ILE A 413 3.44 11.70 5.26
C ILE A 413 3.53 10.35 6.01
N ILE A 414 2.93 9.26 5.48
CA ILE A 414 3.01 7.90 6.05
C ILE A 414 4.47 7.41 6.20
N LEU A 415 5.34 7.78 5.26
CA LEU A 415 6.76 7.41 5.30
C LEU A 415 7.63 8.41 6.09
N GLY A 416 7.04 9.47 6.64
CA GLY A 416 7.72 10.60 7.26
C GLY A 416 8.59 11.43 6.30
N ILE A 417 8.42 11.28 4.99
CA ILE A 417 9.19 11.94 3.94
C ILE A 417 8.71 13.39 3.76
N PRO A 418 9.60 14.39 3.60
CA PRO A 418 9.23 15.78 3.38
C PRO A 418 8.31 15.97 2.16
N VAL A 419 7.21 16.69 2.37
CA VAL A 419 6.26 17.09 1.33
C VAL A 419 6.55 18.52 0.90
N SER A 420 6.77 18.70 -0.39
CA SER A 420 7.17 19.95 -1.05
C SER A 420 5.99 20.60 -1.77
N PHE A 421 6.12 21.89 -2.11
CA PHE A 421 5.10 22.62 -2.87
C PHE A 421 4.72 21.91 -4.19
N THR A 422 5.69 21.28 -4.86
CA THR A 422 5.46 20.53 -6.10
C THR A 422 4.64 19.25 -5.91
N ASP A 423 4.59 18.66 -4.71
CA ASP A 423 3.72 17.49 -4.48
C ASP A 423 2.22 17.87 -4.55
N LEU A 424 1.87 19.15 -4.34
CA LEU A 424 0.50 19.64 -4.51
C LEU A 424 -0.02 19.41 -5.94
N GLU A 425 0.85 19.43 -6.96
CA GLU A 425 0.46 19.13 -8.35
C GLU A 425 -0.17 17.73 -8.48
N SER A 426 0.26 16.77 -7.66
CA SER A 426 -0.26 15.40 -7.66
C SER A 426 -1.59 15.23 -6.93
N LEU A 427 -1.97 16.18 -6.05
CA LEU A 427 -3.22 16.18 -5.30
C LEU A 427 -4.28 17.10 -5.93
N ASP A 428 -3.85 18.26 -6.41
CA ASP A 428 -4.69 19.28 -7.03
C ASP A 428 -3.91 20.04 -8.12
N PRO A 429 -3.91 19.54 -9.36
CA PRO A 429 -3.27 20.22 -10.48
C PRO A 429 -3.85 21.60 -10.78
N ALA A 430 -5.06 21.93 -10.33
CA ALA A 430 -5.68 23.24 -10.56
C ALA A 430 -5.21 24.26 -9.52
N LEU A 431 -5.25 23.90 -8.24
CA LEU A 431 -4.74 24.73 -7.15
C LEU A 431 -3.23 24.96 -7.28
N TYR A 432 -2.45 23.92 -7.61
CA TYR A 432 -1.02 24.05 -7.85
C TYR A 432 -0.71 25.09 -8.94
N ARG A 433 -1.37 25.00 -10.11
CA ARG A 433 -1.20 25.98 -11.20
C ARG A 433 -1.61 27.40 -10.79
N SER A 434 -2.67 27.55 -10.01
CA SER A 434 -3.12 28.85 -9.49
C SER A 434 -2.08 29.47 -8.56
N LEU A 435 -1.60 28.71 -7.58
CA LEU A 435 -0.59 29.18 -6.62
C LEU A 435 0.78 29.42 -7.26
N ALA A 436 1.20 28.56 -8.20
CA ALA A 436 2.42 28.78 -8.98
C ALA A 436 2.32 30.06 -9.82
N TRP A 437 1.17 30.31 -10.47
CA TRP A 437 0.95 31.55 -11.22
C TRP A 437 1.07 32.79 -10.32
N ILE A 438 0.52 32.75 -9.10
CA ILE A 438 0.66 33.84 -8.13
C ILE A 438 2.13 34.10 -7.79
N LEU A 439 2.96 33.06 -7.61
CA LEU A 439 4.40 33.23 -7.35
C LEU A 439 5.15 33.83 -8.55
N GLU A 440 4.79 33.43 -9.77
CA GLU A 440 5.48 33.78 -11.01
C GLU A 440 5.12 35.17 -11.58
N ASN A 441 4.01 35.78 -11.15
CA ASN A 441 3.46 37.00 -11.74
C ASN A 441 3.30 38.11 -10.69
N ASP A 442 3.52 39.36 -11.12
CA ASP A 442 3.36 40.56 -10.29
C ASP A 442 1.95 41.17 -10.40
N GLY A 443 1.60 42.03 -9.45
CA GLY A 443 0.28 42.64 -9.31
C GLY A 443 -0.72 41.78 -8.53
N ALA A 444 -0.24 41.01 -7.53
CA ALA A 444 -1.10 40.16 -6.70
C ALA A 444 -2.26 40.91 -6.02
N GLU A 445 -2.10 42.21 -5.77
CA GLU A 445 -3.13 43.10 -5.22
C GLU A 445 -4.39 43.17 -6.10
N ALA A 446 -4.21 43.06 -7.43
CA ALA A 446 -5.31 43.13 -8.39
C ALA A 446 -6.22 41.89 -8.37
N LEU A 447 -5.79 40.80 -7.71
CA LEU A 447 -6.57 39.58 -7.56
C LEU A 447 -7.64 39.70 -6.46
N GLY A 448 -7.54 40.70 -5.58
CA GLY A 448 -8.49 40.91 -4.47
C GLY A 448 -8.49 39.78 -3.43
N LEU A 449 -7.38 39.03 -3.32
CA LEU A 449 -7.23 37.94 -2.36
C LEU A 449 -6.88 38.46 -0.96
N ASP A 450 -7.25 37.69 0.06
CA ASP A 450 -6.83 37.85 1.45
C ASP A 450 -6.26 36.53 1.99
N PHE A 451 -5.77 36.51 3.23
CA PHE A 451 -5.27 35.29 3.87
C PHE A 451 -6.40 34.47 4.50
N SER A 452 -7.42 34.11 3.73
CA SER A 452 -8.47 33.19 4.16
C SER A 452 -8.79 32.10 3.13
N VAL A 453 -9.55 31.10 3.57
CA VAL A 453 -10.14 30.05 2.75
C VAL A 453 -11.63 30.02 3.00
N THR A 454 -12.40 29.98 1.92
CA THR A 454 -13.83 29.67 1.97
C THR A 454 -14.02 28.18 1.71
N GLU A 455 -14.61 27.47 2.66
CA GLU A 455 -14.98 26.06 2.52
C GLU A 455 -16.49 25.89 2.59
N GLN A 456 -17.01 24.93 1.84
CA GLN A 456 -18.41 24.54 1.89
C GLN A 456 -18.53 23.30 2.78
N CYS A 457 -19.31 23.41 3.86
CA CYS A 457 -19.53 22.37 4.85
C CYS A 457 -21.05 22.14 4.93
N GLY A 458 -21.53 21.09 4.25
CA GLY A 458 -22.97 20.94 3.97
C GLY A 458 -23.55 22.14 3.21
N ASP A 459 -24.65 22.70 3.74
CA ASP A 459 -25.26 23.92 3.21
C ASP A 459 -24.57 25.21 3.69
N GLU A 460 -23.66 25.14 4.67
CA GLU A 460 -22.99 26.31 5.23
C GLU A 460 -21.65 26.62 4.53
N THR A 461 -21.36 27.92 4.42
CA THR A 461 -20.09 28.42 3.86
C THR A 461 -19.26 29.03 4.98
N ILE A 462 -18.13 28.39 5.32
CA ILE A 462 -17.26 28.78 6.44
C ILE A 462 -16.02 29.51 5.90
N THR A 463 -15.63 30.62 6.53
CA THR A 463 -14.40 31.34 6.22
C THR A 463 -13.35 31.14 7.30
N ILE A 464 -12.26 30.47 6.92
CA ILE A 464 -11.15 30.05 7.78
C ILE A 464 -9.96 30.97 7.52
N ASP A 465 -9.42 31.58 8.57
CA ASP A 465 -8.27 32.48 8.47
C ASP A 465 -6.95 31.68 8.44
N LEU A 466 -6.15 31.85 7.38
CA LEU A 466 -4.88 31.15 7.19
C LEU A 466 -3.76 31.66 8.12
N ILE A 467 -3.88 32.89 8.58
CA ILE A 467 -3.04 33.55 9.59
C ILE A 467 -3.96 34.31 10.56
N PRO A 468 -3.51 34.71 11.76
CA PRO A 468 -4.35 35.49 12.67
C PRO A 468 -4.94 36.74 11.98
N ASN A 469 -6.27 36.85 11.98
CA ASN A 469 -7.03 37.93 11.32
C ASN A 469 -6.87 37.99 9.79
N GLY A 470 -6.59 36.86 9.15
CA GLY A 470 -6.18 36.75 7.74
C GLY A 470 -7.16 37.32 6.72
N ARG A 471 -8.48 37.24 6.95
CA ARG A 471 -9.51 37.87 6.10
C ARG A 471 -9.40 39.40 5.98
N ASN A 472 -8.64 40.04 6.88
CA ASN A 472 -8.38 41.48 6.90
C ASN A 472 -6.96 41.84 6.42
N VAL A 473 -6.21 40.86 5.88
CA VAL A 473 -4.86 41.04 5.35
C VAL A 473 -4.90 40.73 3.85
N SER A 474 -4.85 41.76 3.01
CA SER A 474 -4.80 41.59 1.56
C SER A 474 -3.48 40.94 1.10
N VAL A 475 -3.57 40.13 0.06
CA VAL A 475 -2.40 39.60 -0.65
C VAL A 475 -1.83 40.69 -1.55
N THR A 476 -0.50 40.79 -1.53
CA THR A 476 0.33 41.81 -2.18
C THR A 476 1.59 41.14 -2.73
N ASP A 477 2.30 41.77 -3.66
CA ASP A 477 3.57 41.22 -4.16
C ASP A 477 4.63 41.03 -3.05
N ALA A 478 4.52 41.79 -1.95
CA ALA A 478 5.40 41.68 -0.80
C ALA A 478 5.11 40.48 0.13
N ASN A 479 3.88 39.93 0.12
CA ASN A 479 3.48 38.82 1.00
C ASN A 479 2.92 37.58 0.27
N LYS A 480 2.83 37.59 -1.07
CA LYS A 480 2.31 36.48 -1.90
C LYS A 480 2.97 35.12 -1.64
N VAL A 481 4.28 35.11 -1.33
CA VAL A 481 5.02 33.88 -0.96
C VAL A 481 4.45 33.25 0.32
N GLN A 482 4.18 34.06 1.34
CA GLN A 482 3.59 33.61 2.61
C GLN A 482 2.14 33.15 2.40
N PHE A 483 1.37 33.85 1.56
CA PHE A 483 0.00 33.42 1.21
C PHE A 483 0.01 32.03 0.57
N VAL A 484 0.87 31.82 -0.43
CA VAL A 484 1.00 30.52 -1.11
C VAL A 484 1.49 29.43 -0.14
N GLU A 485 2.46 29.74 0.74
CA GLU A 485 2.92 28.82 1.77
C GLU A 485 1.77 28.35 2.68
N ARG A 486 1.03 29.30 3.25
CA ARG A 486 -0.08 29.01 4.17
C ARG A 486 -1.23 28.29 3.47
N LYS A 487 -1.55 28.65 2.23
CA LYS A 487 -2.59 27.97 1.44
C LYS A 487 -2.20 26.52 1.10
N PHE A 488 -0.92 26.28 0.79
CA PHE A 488 -0.36 24.94 0.59
C PHE A 488 -0.37 24.11 1.87
N GLN A 489 0.11 24.67 2.99
CA GLN A 489 0.14 24.00 4.29
C GLN A 489 -1.28 23.63 4.75
N TYR A 490 -2.23 24.57 4.60
CA TYR A 490 -3.62 24.35 4.96
C TYR A 490 -4.27 23.21 4.15
N ALA A 491 -4.17 23.28 2.82
CA ALA A 491 -4.84 22.34 1.91
C ALA A 491 -4.32 20.89 1.99
N LEU A 492 -3.11 20.68 2.50
CA LEU A 492 -2.50 19.36 2.65
C LEU A 492 -2.56 18.81 4.07
N PHE A 493 -2.29 19.63 5.08
CA PHE A 493 -2.07 19.12 6.44
C PHE A 493 -3.12 19.62 7.43
N GLU A 494 -3.39 20.93 7.47
CA GLU A 494 -4.16 21.52 8.57
C GLU A 494 -5.65 21.16 8.48
N SER A 495 -6.21 21.18 7.26
CA SER A 495 -7.62 20.82 6.99
C SER A 495 -7.97 19.35 7.26
N VAL A 496 -6.95 18.48 7.43
CA VAL A 496 -7.11 17.04 7.68
C VAL A 496 -6.24 16.56 8.87
N SER A 497 -5.90 17.45 9.79
CA SER A 497 -4.85 17.21 10.80
C SER A 497 -5.18 16.09 11.81
N SER A 498 -6.41 16.02 12.31
CA SER A 498 -6.82 14.95 13.25
C SER A 498 -7.08 13.62 12.52
N GLN A 499 -7.63 13.69 11.30
CA GLN A 499 -7.76 12.55 10.38
C GLN A 499 -6.38 11.91 10.10
N LEU A 500 -5.37 12.74 9.80
CA LEU A 500 -3.97 12.35 9.64
C LEU A 500 -3.44 11.65 10.89
N TYR A 501 -3.51 12.28 12.06
CA TYR A 501 -3.01 11.67 13.29
C TYR A 501 -3.64 10.29 13.55
N MET A 502 -4.95 10.17 13.42
CA MET A 502 -5.67 8.93 13.73
C MET A 502 -5.39 7.81 12.74
N PHE A 503 -5.35 8.11 11.44
CA PHE A 503 -4.95 7.13 10.42
C PHE A 503 -3.51 6.64 10.65
N LEU A 504 -2.58 7.56 10.90
CA LEU A 504 -1.18 7.21 11.12
C LEU A 504 -0.98 6.39 12.39
N LYS A 505 -1.66 6.75 13.49
CA LYS A 505 -1.68 5.96 14.74
C LYS A 505 -2.14 4.53 14.47
N GLY A 506 -3.29 4.37 13.81
CA GLY A 506 -3.83 3.05 13.49
C GLY A 506 -2.90 2.20 12.61
N LEU A 507 -2.22 2.82 11.64
CA LEU A 507 -1.24 2.15 10.79
C LEU A 507 -0.01 1.66 11.57
N TYR A 508 0.58 2.51 12.41
CA TYR A 508 1.83 2.21 13.11
C TYR A 508 1.67 1.21 14.27
N GLU A 509 0.47 1.10 14.85
CA GLU A 509 0.13 0.01 15.77
C GLU A 509 0.30 -1.38 15.11
N VAL A 510 -0.06 -1.50 13.82
CA VAL A 510 0.09 -2.77 13.09
C VAL A 510 1.51 -2.96 12.57
N ILE A 511 2.06 -1.97 11.84
CA ILE A 511 3.35 -2.06 11.16
C ILE A 511 4.40 -1.15 11.82
N PRO A 512 5.50 -1.71 12.36
CA PRO A 512 6.63 -0.92 12.82
C PRO A 512 7.17 0.02 11.74
N GLN A 513 7.38 1.28 12.12
CA GLN A 513 7.82 2.35 11.22
C GLN A 513 9.18 2.06 10.56
N ASP A 514 10.09 1.35 11.24
CA ASP A 514 11.41 1.00 10.70
C ASP A 514 11.34 0.07 9.47
N LEU A 515 10.29 -0.75 9.37
CA LEU A 515 10.00 -1.56 8.18
C LEU A 515 9.45 -0.72 7.01
N LEU A 516 8.88 0.45 7.29
CA LEU A 516 8.41 1.39 6.26
C LEU A 516 9.54 2.29 5.74
N MET A 517 10.52 2.64 6.59
CA MET A 517 11.64 3.55 6.27
C MET A 517 12.49 3.18 5.07
N ILE A 518 12.48 1.90 4.66
CA ILE A 518 13.29 1.40 3.54
C ILE A 518 12.72 1.79 2.17
N PHE A 519 11.43 2.15 2.09
CA PHE A 519 10.74 2.44 0.84
C PHE A 519 10.70 3.94 0.52
N ASP A 520 10.80 4.26 -0.77
CA ASP A 520 10.34 5.54 -1.30
C ASP A 520 8.81 5.54 -1.53
N ALA A 521 8.23 6.70 -1.86
CA ALA A 521 6.78 6.84 -1.94
C ALA A 521 6.15 6.08 -3.12
N GLU A 522 6.86 5.91 -4.24
CA GLU A 522 6.34 5.13 -5.38
C GLU A 522 6.52 3.62 -5.12
N GLU A 523 7.58 3.23 -4.40
CA GLU A 523 7.77 1.86 -3.91
C GLU A 523 6.70 1.43 -2.90
N PHE A 524 6.32 2.32 -1.96
CA PHE A 524 5.27 2.04 -0.99
C PHE A 524 3.89 1.97 -1.64
N ASP A 525 3.57 2.85 -2.59
CA ASP A 525 2.34 2.73 -3.38
C ASP A 525 2.30 1.37 -4.11
N TYR A 526 3.39 0.99 -4.78
CA TYR A 526 3.49 -0.29 -5.49
C TYR A 526 3.37 -1.51 -4.55
N LEU A 527 3.90 -1.42 -3.33
CA LEU A 527 3.74 -2.41 -2.27
C LEU A 527 2.27 -2.55 -1.84
N LEU A 528 1.58 -1.43 -1.60
CA LEU A 528 0.21 -1.39 -1.10
C LEU A 528 -0.82 -1.77 -2.18
N CYS A 529 -0.53 -1.40 -3.44
CA CYS A 529 -1.45 -1.48 -4.56
C CYS A 529 -1.22 -2.68 -5.49
N GLY A 530 -0.03 -3.30 -5.48
CA GLY A 530 0.34 -4.37 -6.42
C GLY A 530 0.55 -3.87 -7.86
N THR A 531 0.69 -4.79 -8.82
CA THR A 531 0.92 -4.42 -10.23
C THR A 531 -0.37 -4.16 -10.98
N GLN A 532 -0.42 -3.00 -11.66
CA GLN A 532 -1.45 -2.69 -12.65
C GLN A 532 -1.13 -3.28 -14.04
N GLU A 533 0.14 -3.57 -14.34
CA GLU A 533 0.52 -4.17 -15.61
C GLU A 533 0.45 -5.70 -15.52
N LEU A 534 -0.39 -6.30 -16.38
CA LEU A 534 -0.61 -7.74 -16.40
C LEU A 534 0.25 -8.41 -17.47
N ASN A 535 1.28 -9.11 -16.99
CA ASN A 535 2.09 -10.01 -17.81
C ASN A 535 1.28 -11.27 -18.15
N VAL A 536 0.85 -11.41 -19.41
CA VAL A 536 0.02 -12.53 -19.86
C VAL A 536 0.82 -13.84 -19.95
N ASP A 537 2.15 -13.77 -20.16
CA ASP A 537 3.01 -14.96 -20.12
C ASP A 537 3.12 -15.53 -18.70
N ASP A 538 3.24 -14.65 -17.69
CA ASP A 538 3.20 -15.05 -16.27
C ASP A 538 1.82 -15.62 -15.87
N TRP A 539 0.74 -15.03 -16.40
CA TRP A 539 -0.62 -15.52 -16.21
C TRP A 539 -0.82 -16.92 -16.79
N GLU A 540 -0.43 -17.14 -18.06
CA GLU A 540 -0.56 -18.43 -18.72
C GLU A 540 0.31 -19.50 -18.04
N ALA A 541 1.56 -19.18 -17.68
CA ALA A 541 2.48 -20.09 -17.01
C ALA A 541 1.99 -20.58 -15.64
N HIS A 542 1.26 -19.74 -14.91
CA HIS A 542 0.70 -20.05 -13.58
C HIS A 542 -0.79 -20.42 -13.62
N THR A 543 -1.34 -20.75 -14.79
CA THR A 543 -2.72 -21.20 -14.93
C THR A 543 -2.86 -22.73 -14.90
N VAL A 544 -3.82 -23.22 -14.11
CA VAL A 544 -4.25 -24.62 -14.13
C VAL A 544 -5.48 -24.78 -15.04
N ALA A 545 -5.29 -25.45 -16.18
CA ALA A 545 -6.39 -25.81 -17.08
C ALA A 545 -6.95 -27.22 -16.75
N SER A 546 -8.26 -27.40 -16.83
CA SER A 546 -8.91 -28.71 -16.64
C SER A 546 -8.58 -29.70 -17.75
N VAL A 547 -8.56 -31.00 -17.45
CA VAL A 547 -8.15 -32.08 -18.38
C VAL A 547 -8.91 -32.05 -19.72
N ASN A 548 -10.19 -31.67 -19.71
CA ASN A 548 -11.03 -31.56 -20.92
C ASN A 548 -10.84 -30.25 -21.72
N LEU A 549 -10.06 -29.30 -21.20
CA LEU A 549 -9.69 -28.04 -21.86
C LEU A 549 -8.23 -28.09 -22.36
N GLN A 550 -7.36 -28.83 -21.66
CA GLN A 550 -5.99 -29.10 -22.10
C GLN A 550 -5.95 -29.69 -23.52
N GLY A 551 -5.02 -29.21 -24.35
CA GLY A 551 -4.87 -29.64 -25.75
C GLY A 551 -5.97 -29.16 -26.71
N THR A 552 -7.01 -28.47 -26.24
CA THR A 552 -8.07 -27.93 -27.11
C THR A 552 -7.63 -26.62 -27.80
N ALA A 553 -8.19 -26.35 -28.98
CA ALA A 553 -7.99 -25.06 -29.65
C ALA A 553 -8.53 -23.87 -28.82
N VAL A 554 -9.56 -24.08 -28.00
CA VAL A 554 -10.19 -23.05 -27.17
C VAL A 554 -9.22 -22.49 -26.12
N LEU A 555 -8.40 -23.33 -25.49
CA LEU A 555 -7.38 -22.89 -24.54
C LEU A 555 -6.33 -21.98 -25.22
N LYS A 556 -5.86 -22.37 -26.41
CA LYS A 556 -4.93 -21.57 -27.21
C LYS A 556 -5.57 -20.25 -27.65
N TRP A 557 -6.80 -20.28 -28.15
CA TRP A 557 -7.54 -19.09 -28.55
C TRP A 557 -7.78 -18.12 -27.40
N PHE A 558 -8.03 -18.62 -26.18
CA PHE A 558 -8.20 -17.78 -24.99
C PHE A 558 -6.93 -16.94 -24.76
N TRP A 559 -5.76 -17.57 -24.69
CA TRP A 559 -4.52 -16.84 -24.46
C TRP A 559 -4.13 -15.93 -25.62
N GLU A 560 -4.34 -16.33 -26.87
CA GLU A 560 -4.17 -15.42 -28.01
C GLU A 560 -5.05 -14.16 -27.85
N VAL A 561 -6.35 -14.31 -27.55
CA VAL A 561 -7.24 -13.15 -27.37
C VAL A 561 -6.83 -12.30 -26.16
N VAL A 562 -6.46 -12.89 -25.02
CA VAL A 562 -6.01 -12.13 -23.83
C VAL A 562 -4.71 -11.35 -24.09
N ARG A 563 -3.81 -11.89 -24.92
CA ARG A 563 -2.62 -11.18 -25.42
C ARG A 563 -2.99 -10.00 -26.32
N ASP A 564 -3.99 -10.17 -27.19
CA ASP A 564 -4.52 -9.13 -28.08
C ASP A 564 -5.37 -8.06 -27.34
N LEU A 565 -5.81 -8.30 -26.09
CA LEU A 565 -6.55 -7.32 -25.27
C LEU A 565 -5.64 -6.16 -24.78
N PRO A 566 -6.15 -4.92 -24.74
CA PRO A 566 -5.51 -3.83 -23.99
C PRO A 566 -5.36 -4.16 -22.50
N ASN A 567 -4.35 -3.61 -21.83
CA ASN A 567 -4.12 -3.88 -20.40
C ASN A 567 -5.35 -3.55 -19.52
N GLU A 568 -6.13 -2.53 -19.87
CA GLU A 568 -7.42 -2.24 -19.23
C GLU A 568 -8.40 -3.44 -19.26
N TYR A 569 -8.61 -4.04 -20.43
CA TYR A 569 -9.49 -5.20 -20.58
C TYR A 569 -8.91 -6.46 -19.91
N ARG A 570 -7.58 -6.60 -19.87
CA ARG A 570 -6.94 -7.67 -19.08
C ARG A 570 -7.22 -7.49 -17.58
N ARG A 571 -7.15 -6.26 -17.07
CA ARG A 571 -7.49 -5.93 -15.67
C ARG A 571 -8.97 -6.22 -15.36
N ARG A 572 -9.89 -5.87 -16.27
CA ARG A 572 -11.31 -6.26 -16.14
C ARG A 572 -11.47 -7.78 -16.11
N LEU A 573 -10.78 -8.52 -16.98
CA LEU A 573 -10.83 -9.99 -16.98
C LEU A 573 -10.31 -10.62 -15.69
N LEU A 574 -9.24 -10.04 -15.13
CA LEU A 574 -8.72 -10.46 -13.83
C LEU A 574 -9.74 -10.17 -12.72
N GLN A 575 -10.38 -9.00 -12.74
CA GLN A 575 -11.39 -8.62 -11.76
C GLN A 575 -12.61 -9.54 -11.84
N PHE A 576 -13.16 -9.75 -13.04
CA PHE A 576 -14.23 -10.72 -13.28
C PHE A 576 -13.87 -12.11 -12.73
N ALA A 577 -12.63 -12.57 -12.91
CA ALA A 577 -12.20 -13.92 -12.55
C ALA A 577 -11.71 -14.13 -11.10
N THR A 578 -11.34 -13.06 -10.37
CA THR A 578 -10.64 -13.14 -9.07
C THR A 578 -11.12 -12.12 -8.02
N GLY A 579 -12.06 -11.24 -8.40
CA GLY A 579 -12.50 -10.09 -7.59
C GLY A 579 -11.52 -8.91 -7.55
N SER A 580 -10.33 -9.01 -8.17
CA SER A 580 -9.34 -7.92 -8.17
C SER A 580 -8.82 -7.60 -9.57
N SER A 581 -8.69 -6.32 -9.91
CA SER A 581 -8.05 -5.86 -11.16
C SER A 581 -6.52 -5.81 -11.10
N ARG A 582 -5.90 -6.27 -10.01
CA ARG A 582 -4.46 -6.17 -9.76
C ARG A 582 -3.88 -7.51 -9.31
N VAL A 583 -2.59 -7.72 -9.56
CA VAL A 583 -1.87 -8.95 -9.17
C VAL A 583 -0.91 -8.63 -8.02
N PRO A 584 -0.74 -9.54 -7.04
CA PRO A 584 0.31 -9.41 -6.03
C PRO A 584 1.70 -9.24 -6.65
N LEU A 585 2.64 -8.65 -5.91
CA LEU A 585 4.01 -8.43 -6.41
C LEU A 585 4.75 -9.74 -6.74
N SER A 586 4.37 -10.84 -6.09
CA SER A 586 4.77 -12.22 -6.40
C SER A 586 4.23 -12.78 -7.73
N GLY A 587 3.51 -11.98 -8.52
CA GLY A 587 2.97 -12.38 -9.82
C GLY A 587 1.80 -13.35 -9.70
N PHE A 588 1.45 -14.02 -10.80
CA PHE A 588 0.32 -14.96 -10.84
C PHE A 588 0.55 -16.21 -9.98
N ALA A 589 1.80 -16.58 -9.72
CA ALA A 589 2.17 -17.59 -8.73
C ALA A 589 1.71 -17.23 -7.29
N GLY A 590 1.62 -15.94 -7.00
CA GLY A 590 1.20 -15.39 -5.72
C GLY A 590 -0.31 -15.22 -5.56
N LEU A 591 -1.12 -15.59 -6.55
CA LEU A 591 -2.58 -15.53 -6.41
C LEU A 591 -3.03 -16.38 -5.23
N THR A 592 -3.79 -15.77 -4.33
CA THR A 592 -4.47 -16.45 -3.24
C THR A 592 -5.92 -16.71 -3.59
N SER A 593 -6.44 -17.84 -3.09
CA SER A 593 -7.86 -18.16 -3.05
C SER A 593 -8.57 -17.22 -2.09
N TYR A 594 -9.89 -17.40 -1.98
CA TYR A 594 -10.65 -17.01 -0.81
C TYR A 594 -9.88 -17.36 0.50
N ASP A 595 -9.49 -18.62 0.75
CA ASP A 595 -8.90 -19.09 2.02
C ASP A 595 -7.48 -18.57 2.40
N GLY A 596 -7.02 -17.45 1.80
CA GLY A 596 -5.67 -16.88 2.00
C GLY A 596 -4.53 -17.75 1.45
N ARG A 597 -4.85 -18.98 1.04
CA ARG A 597 -3.91 -19.94 0.48
C ARG A 597 -3.62 -19.65 -0.97
N LEU A 598 -2.40 -19.94 -1.41
CA LEU A 598 -2.03 -19.98 -2.82
C LEU A 598 -3.03 -20.82 -3.62
N SER A 599 -3.64 -20.19 -4.62
CA SER A 599 -4.64 -20.77 -5.49
C SER A 599 -4.44 -20.18 -6.89
N PRO A 600 -3.84 -20.95 -7.81
CA PRO A 600 -3.54 -20.46 -9.16
C PRO A 600 -4.82 -20.06 -9.88
N PHE A 601 -4.66 -19.29 -10.96
CA PHE A 601 -5.77 -19.06 -11.88
C PHE A 601 -6.23 -20.38 -12.50
N ASN A 602 -7.54 -20.61 -12.58
CA ASN A 602 -8.12 -21.87 -13.02
C ASN A 602 -8.98 -21.66 -14.29
N LEU A 603 -8.73 -22.45 -15.33
CA LEU A 603 -9.58 -22.50 -16.52
C LEU A 603 -10.24 -23.87 -16.64
N LYS A 604 -11.58 -23.90 -16.56
CA LYS A 604 -12.36 -25.14 -16.64
C LYS A 604 -13.18 -25.17 -17.92
N GLY A 605 -12.91 -26.14 -18.78
CA GLY A 605 -13.75 -26.40 -19.96
C GLY A 605 -15.15 -26.86 -19.55
N VAL A 606 -16.19 -26.23 -20.08
CA VAL A 606 -17.59 -26.67 -19.94
C VAL A 606 -18.21 -26.93 -21.31
N SER A 607 -19.29 -27.72 -21.34
CA SER A 607 -19.95 -28.06 -22.59
C SER A 607 -20.56 -26.80 -23.22
N TYR A 608 -20.35 -26.61 -24.53
CA TYR A 608 -20.96 -25.50 -25.27
C TYR A 608 -22.51 -25.49 -25.20
N TYR A 609 -23.11 -26.65 -24.92
CA TYR A 609 -24.56 -26.81 -24.77
C TYR A 609 -25.06 -26.53 -23.34
N SER A 610 -24.19 -26.44 -22.34
CA SER A 610 -24.60 -26.11 -20.96
C SER A 610 -24.70 -24.61 -20.70
N THR A 611 -23.77 -23.82 -21.23
CA THR A 611 -23.81 -22.34 -21.23
C THR A 611 -23.15 -21.81 -22.51
N GLN A 612 -23.65 -20.69 -23.04
CA GLN A 612 -22.98 -19.94 -24.12
C GLN A 612 -22.05 -18.84 -23.55
N TYR A 613 -22.25 -18.45 -22.30
CA TYR A 613 -21.49 -17.42 -21.60
C TYR A 613 -20.35 -18.04 -20.77
N ILE A 614 -19.26 -17.29 -20.64
CA ILE A 614 -18.20 -17.55 -19.67
C ILE A 614 -18.79 -17.28 -18.27
N SER A 615 -18.55 -18.17 -17.31
CA SER A 615 -19.00 -17.99 -15.93
C SER A 615 -17.80 -17.90 -14.98
N SER A 616 -17.83 -16.96 -14.04
CA SER A 616 -16.78 -16.79 -13.03
C SER A 616 -17.14 -17.45 -11.70
N HIS A 617 -16.13 -17.95 -11.01
CA HIS A 617 -16.18 -18.41 -9.63
C HIS A 617 -14.99 -17.77 -8.88
N ALA A 618 -15.09 -16.46 -8.66
CA ALA A 618 -13.99 -15.61 -8.18
C ALA A 618 -13.28 -16.13 -6.92
N CYS A 619 -14.01 -16.73 -5.98
CA CYS A 619 -13.45 -17.34 -4.76
C CYS A 619 -12.36 -18.40 -5.02
N PHE A 620 -12.35 -19.01 -6.21
CA PHE A 620 -11.39 -20.04 -6.63
C PHE A 620 -10.50 -19.60 -7.80
N ASN A 621 -10.46 -18.28 -8.10
CA ASN A 621 -9.77 -17.70 -9.24
C ASN A 621 -10.12 -18.42 -10.58
N ARG A 622 -11.38 -18.85 -10.74
CA ARG A 622 -11.78 -19.81 -11.80
C ARG A 622 -12.74 -19.22 -12.81
N LEU A 623 -12.43 -19.39 -14.11
CA LEU A 623 -13.38 -19.24 -15.20
C LEU A 623 -13.81 -20.59 -15.75
N ASP A 624 -15.13 -20.76 -15.89
CA ASP A 624 -15.75 -21.85 -16.63
C ASP A 624 -15.93 -21.40 -18.10
N LEU A 625 -15.08 -21.91 -19.00
CA LEU A 625 -15.02 -21.59 -20.42
C LEU A 625 -15.81 -22.61 -21.25
N PRO A 626 -16.90 -22.22 -21.95
CA PRO A 626 -17.53 -23.07 -22.95
C PRO A 626 -16.54 -23.51 -24.03
N LEU A 627 -16.65 -24.75 -24.49
CA LEU A 627 -15.85 -25.24 -25.62
C LEU A 627 -16.36 -24.68 -26.96
N TYR A 628 -16.11 -23.39 -27.19
CA TYR A 628 -16.50 -22.62 -28.37
C TYR A 628 -16.02 -23.24 -29.68
N ARG A 629 -16.76 -22.97 -30.76
CA ARG A 629 -16.53 -23.57 -32.08
C ARG A 629 -15.51 -22.78 -32.90
N THR A 630 -15.34 -21.49 -32.62
CA THR A 630 -14.40 -20.61 -33.33
C THR A 630 -13.73 -19.60 -32.40
N LYS A 631 -12.51 -19.15 -32.73
CA LYS A 631 -11.83 -18.05 -32.00
C LYS A 631 -12.69 -16.78 -31.94
N LYS A 632 -13.37 -16.42 -33.04
CA LYS A 632 -14.22 -15.22 -33.13
C LYS A 632 -15.40 -15.25 -32.16
N GLU A 633 -16.00 -16.42 -31.96
CA GLU A 633 -17.09 -16.62 -31.01
C GLU A 633 -16.61 -16.42 -29.56
N LEU A 634 -15.50 -17.07 -29.18
CA LEU A 634 -14.85 -16.86 -27.88
C LEU A 634 -14.50 -15.38 -27.66
N GLU A 635 -13.86 -14.73 -28.64
CA GLU A 635 -13.50 -13.31 -28.54
C GLU A 635 -14.73 -12.41 -28.38
N THR A 636 -15.81 -12.68 -29.13
CA THR A 636 -17.04 -11.86 -29.07
C THR A 636 -17.71 -11.97 -27.70
N VAL A 637 -17.82 -13.19 -27.15
CA VAL A 637 -18.40 -13.40 -25.82
C VAL A 637 -17.49 -12.83 -24.73
N LEU A 638 -16.18 -13.05 -24.81
CA LEU A 638 -15.21 -12.51 -23.85
C LEU A 638 -15.25 -10.97 -23.82
N ARG A 639 -15.22 -10.30 -24.98
CA ARG A 639 -15.35 -8.84 -25.05
C ARG A 639 -16.68 -8.36 -24.49
N ALA A 640 -17.80 -8.99 -24.86
CA ALA A 640 -19.11 -8.63 -24.34
C ALA A 640 -19.19 -8.74 -22.80
N THR A 641 -18.63 -9.81 -22.21
CA THR A 641 -18.52 -9.94 -20.74
C THR A 641 -17.79 -8.75 -20.12
N LEU A 642 -16.65 -8.34 -20.69
CA LEU A 642 -15.80 -7.25 -20.17
C LEU A 642 -16.34 -5.83 -20.46
N GLU A 643 -17.24 -5.70 -21.42
CA GLU A 643 -17.93 -4.45 -21.79
C GLU A 643 -19.21 -4.24 -20.97
N THR A 644 -19.83 -5.31 -20.46
CA THR A 644 -21.08 -5.22 -19.67
C THR A 644 -20.84 -4.61 -18.27
N GLU A 645 -19.63 -4.73 -17.72
CA GLU A 645 -19.21 -4.19 -16.41
C GLU A 645 -18.88 -2.68 -16.45
N LEU A 646 -19.56 -1.88 -17.29
CA LEU A 646 -19.28 -0.44 -17.45
C LEU A 646 -19.91 0.45 -16.35
N TYR A 647 -20.70 -0.14 -15.46
CA TYR A 647 -21.12 0.45 -14.20
C TYR A 647 -20.53 -0.40 -13.07
N GLY A 648 -19.89 0.27 -12.10
CA GLY A 648 -19.08 -0.38 -11.07
C GLY A 648 -19.87 -1.25 -10.11
N PHE A 649 -19.14 -1.87 -9.17
CA PHE A 649 -19.66 -2.75 -8.14
C PHE A 649 -20.75 -2.09 -7.30
N THR A 650 -22.00 -2.32 -7.71
CA THR A 650 -23.19 -2.34 -6.85
C THR A 650 -23.83 -3.71 -7.00
N ILE A 651 -23.24 -4.68 -6.28
CA ILE A 651 -23.98 -5.90 -5.91
C ILE A 651 -25.02 -5.44 -4.88
N ALA A 652 -26.28 -5.80 -5.14
CA ALA A 652 -27.48 -5.30 -4.45
C ALA A 652 -27.51 -5.49 -2.93
#